data_AF-A0A0F9LGR3-F1
#
_entry.id   AF-A0A0F9LGR3-F1
#
_cell.length_a   1.000
_cell.length_b   1.000
_cell.length_c   1.000
_cell.angle_alpha   90.00
_cell.angle_beta   90.00
_cell.angle_gamma   90.00
#
_symmetry.space_group_name_H-M   'P 1'
#
loop_
_entity.id
_entity.type
_entity.pdbx_description
1 polymer ?
#
loop_
_entity_poly.entity_id
_entity_poly.type
_entity_poly.pdbx_seq_one_letter_code
_entity_poly.pdbx_strand_id
1 'polypeptide(L)'
;MIRFAKKKGRLIVLGIILGFSFLFYLDFGIFRINYNRLLESDSKILLRTADYWNIAPFTINGNSGWSTFNSTYDWINGNGTWNEPYVIENITVDCGWSGSGIEIVGSDVYFIIRNSTVYYSGISYHGISLNSVNNGQIVNNTLLNNYRGIYLSNSDNNLILTNSLQNNSDFDIALYYSDFNNLTENEFIDNLNTWHDIELRGSNFNRVLGHNKNHTSPGVKLRISENSHNNTITENYFRVINVVGGSYSNNIFKNNITEEVYSSGAISNKIYQNTVIGQIFLSRSQGNSVKKNLITGRIKTNLCNDTRIENNIINGTNSGGISLSSTTKAVVSGNIINNSQTSGVNLGSSNNISVFNNTITNNVIGVNLLNSTNSRVFDNIIKFNTLGVSVYGLEPHISRENLIFNNLLIENENNADDDGINNGWDNGTIGNYWSDYLHKDIDDNGIGDIPHNISGTAGSQDNFPIWWDAPAISINSPIANTTFELNPSFDISITEGISNTTWYSIDNGITNITFNGLNGVIDNVLWNNKGDGPVTINFFINDSRGHTKLSNVTIIKFTHSPLITIIEPIMNQIFRFTAPEFNITINDLSPINTIWYTINSGITNYTFSGLTGFINQTSWEEEEDGSITIIFYANDSAGNLGFKEIIIEKDTIAPNITIYYPGPNHLCGIHSPNYAVGINESNFDSAWYSLNGGKNITYNPFTSNIKFFDSTEWNNIGNGTVFIIFYANDTAGNIGYKVINVRKDSIEPIINILSPLDNEKFGRDSPTFNISIIEDTSVSTWYTIENQSDFVWDGQTMNVGGAERYLFTGQVGKINQSAWDKVPYGNVSINFYAMDEAGNWVHEKLVIIKKSPPGPAISGYNIFLLMGVISVVSVILVRNHKNKSKNIDKNSGFNLK
;
A
#
# COMPACT_ATOMS: atom_id res chain seq x y z
N MET A 1 29.35 13.23 -8.85
CA MET A 1 28.95 13.32 -7.42
C MET A 1 28.02 12.15 -7.10
N ILE A 2 27.72 11.85 -5.82
CA ILE A 2 26.89 10.71 -5.35
C ILE A 2 27.46 9.30 -5.67
N ARG A 3 28.20 8.70 -4.73
CA ARG A 3 28.28 7.23 -4.49
C ARG A 3 29.03 6.89 -3.19
N PHE A 4 28.48 7.29 -2.03
CA PHE A 4 29.12 7.04 -0.72
C PHE A 4 28.15 6.66 0.42
N ALA A 5 27.16 5.81 0.13
CA ALA A 5 26.11 5.47 1.10
C ALA A 5 25.58 4.01 1.02
N LYS A 6 26.47 2.99 1.11
CA LYS A 6 26.05 1.59 1.45
C LYS A 6 27.18 0.63 1.92
N LYS A 7 28.25 1.12 2.56
CA LYS A 7 29.40 0.28 3.00
C LYS A 7 29.78 0.36 4.49
N LYS A 8 28.85 0.77 5.39
CA LYS A 8 29.07 0.79 6.85
C LYS A 8 28.42 -0.35 7.66
N GLY A 9 27.50 -1.13 7.08
CA GLY A 9 26.86 -2.26 7.80
C GLY A 9 27.77 -3.48 8.00
N ARG A 10 28.53 -3.89 6.97
CA ARG A 10 29.34 -5.12 7.02
C ARG A 10 30.67 -4.99 7.80
N LEU A 11 31.25 -3.79 7.96
CA LEU A 11 32.52 -3.63 8.69
C LEU A 11 32.37 -3.75 10.21
N ILE A 12 31.21 -3.40 10.79
CA ILE A 12 31.05 -3.39 12.25
C ILE A 12 30.93 -4.83 12.79
N VAL A 13 30.22 -5.71 12.09
CA VAL A 13 30.12 -7.14 12.46
C VAL A 13 31.48 -7.84 12.31
N LEU A 14 32.22 -7.57 11.23
CA LEU A 14 33.60 -8.05 11.05
C LEU A 14 34.53 -7.54 12.15
N GLY A 15 34.43 -6.27 12.53
CA GLY A 15 35.23 -5.67 13.60
C GLY A 15 34.96 -6.27 14.99
N ILE A 16 33.71 -6.61 15.29
CA ILE A 16 33.33 -7.24 16.57
C ILE A 16 33.84 -8.70 16.66
N ILE A 17 33.78 -9.44 15.56
CA ILE A 17 34.31 -10.83 15.50
C ILE A 17 35.84 -10.82 15.57
N LEU A 18 36.52 -9.96 14.81
CA LEU A 18 37.98 -9.82 14.87
C LEU A 18 38.46 -9.30 16.23
N GLY A 19 37.71 -8.40 16.88
CA GLY A 19 38.03 -7.85 18.19
C GLY A 19 38.14 -8.90 19.30
N PHE A 20 37.30 -9.94 19.28
CA PHE A 20 37.40 -11.05 20.23
C PHE A 20 38.55 -12.02 19.96
N SER A 21 39.04 -12.10 18.72
CA SER A 21 40.22 -12.93 18.40
C SER A 21 41.56 -12.30 18.77
N PHE A 22 41.63 -10.99 19.00
CA PHE A 22 42.90 -10.27 19.21
C PHE A 22 43.32 -10.11 20.70
N LEU A 23 42.44 -10.44 21.65
CA LEU A 23 42.73 -10.33 23.10
C LEU A 23 43.47 -11.53 23.71
N PHE A 24 43.78 -12.57 22.91
CA PHE A 24 44.58 -13.73 23.34
C PHE A 24 45.96 -13.82 22.66
N TYR A 25 46.34 -12.84 21.84
CA TYR A 25 47.58 -12.90 21.04
C TYR A 25 48.77 -12.11 21.60
N LEU A 26 48.67 -11.60 22.84
CA LEU A 26 49.66 -10.71 23.46
C LEU A 26 50.25 -11.24 24.78
N ASP A 27 50.54 -12.55 24.84
CA ASP A 27 51.38 -13.13 25.91
C ASP A 27 52.38 -14.22 25.43
N PHE A 28 52.27 -14.71 24.19
CA PHE A 28 53.10 -15.80 23.66
C PHE A 28 54.13 -15.40 22.57
N GLY A 29 54.43 -14.10 22.45
CA GLY A 29 55.36 -13.58 21.44
C GLY A 29 56.83 -13.45 21.86
N ILE A 30 57.11 -13.23 23.16
CA ILE A 30 58.43 -12.72 23.62
C ILE A 30 59.31 -13.80 24.29
N PHE A 31 58.72 -14.88 24.82
CA PHE A 31 59.47 -15.86 25.62
C PHE A 31 60.34 -16.85 24.81
N ARG A 32 60.42 -16.74 23.48
CA ARG A 32 61.11 -17.73 22.62
C ARG A 32 62.51 -17.34 22.12
N ILE A 33 63.10 -16.25 22.61
CA ILE A 33 64.46 -15.80 22.22
C ILE A 33 65.49 -15.89 23.37
N ASN A 34 65.07 -15.90 24.64
CA ASN A 34 65.98 -15.90 25.80
C ASN A 34 66.29 -17.29 26.40
N TYR A 35 65.67 -18.37 25.92
CA TYR A 35 65.78 -19.69 26.57
C TYR A 35 67.20 -20.29 26.53
N ASN A 36 67.99 -19.99 25.49
CA ASN A 36 69.37 -20.48 25.34
C ASN A 36 70.41 -19.66 26.13
N ARG A 37 70.00 -18.77 27.05
CA ARG A 37 70.94 -17.92 27.82
C ARG A 37 70.59 -17.73 29.30
N LEU A 38 69.99 -18.77 29.91
CA LEU A 38 69.82 -18.91 31.36
C LEU A 38 70.39 -20.22 31.93
N LEU A 39 71.03 -21.05 31.09
CA LEU A 39 71.89 -22.16 31.52
C LEU A 39 73.25 -21.62 32.03
N GLU A 40 73.24 -20.85 33.13
CA GLU A 40 74.38 -20.53 34.03
C GLU A 40 73.98 -19.42 35.05
N SER A 41 73.06 -19.69 35.98
CA SER A 41 73.02 -19.04 37.33
C SER A 41 71.92 -19.61 38.24
N ASP A 42 72.32 -20.23 39.35
CA ASP A 42 71.60 -20.37 40.63
C ASP A 42 70.07 -20.58 40.61
N SER A 43 69.59 -21.61 39.90
CA SER A 43 68.26 -22.18 40.15
C SER A 43 68.24 -22.96 41.48
N LYS A 44 68.15 -22.23 42.60
CA LYS A 44 67.89 -22.82 43.92
C LYS A 44 66.49 -23.46 43.92
N ILE A 45 66.44 -24.76 43.66
CA ILE A 45 65.20 -25.55 43.71
C ILE A 45 64.61 -25.41 45.12
N LEU A 46 63.44 -24.78 45.23
CA LEU A 46 62.68 -24.68 46.47
C LEU A 46 61.96 -26.00 46.74
N LEU A 47 62.74 -26.98 47.20
CA LEU A 47 62.27 -28.29 47.60
C LEU A 47 61.18 -28.17 48.68
N ARG A 48 60.07 -28.89 48.49
CA ARG A 48 59.22 -29.32 49.61
C ARG A 48 59.83 -30.60 50.18
N THR A 49 60.82 -30.46 51.04
CA THR A 49 61.42 -31.59 51.78
C THR A 49 60.44 -32.14 52.81
N ALA A 50 60.56 -33.43 53.09
CA ALA A 50 59.83 -34.10 54.15
C ALA A 50 60.70 -34.09 55.41
N ASP A 51 60.52 -33.06 56.24
CA ASP A 51 61.51 -32.64 57.25
C ASP A 51 61.56 -33.49 58.54
N TYR A 52 60.74 -34.54 58.69
CA TYR A 52 60.63 -35.26 59.97
C TYR A 52 61.60 -36.44 60.12
N TRP A 53 61.80 -37.24 59.06
CA TRP A 53 62.70 -38.39 59.07
C TRP A 53 63.63 -38.37 57.86
N ASN A 54 64.93 -38.53 58.07
CA ASN A 54 65.90 -38.80 57.00
C ASN A 54 66.39 -40.25 57.15
N ILE A 55 66.13 -41.10 56.16
CA ILE A 55 66.41 -42.54 56.23
C ILE A 55 67.09 -43.07 54.97
N ALA A 56 67.83 -44.17 55.13
CA ALA A 56 68.43 -44.89 54.01
C ALA A 56 67.36 -45.65 53.19
N PRO A 57 67.64 -46.00 51.92
CA PRO A 57 66.75 -46.81 51.09
C PRO A 57 66.40 -48.17 51.71
N PHE A 58 65.19 -48.66 51.43
CA PHE A 58 64.68 -49.90 52.05
C PHE A 58 63.71 -50.69 51.15
N THR A 59 63.70 -52.01 51.35
CA THR A 59 62.78 -52.95 50.66
C THR A 59 61.87 -53.64 51.68
N ILE A 60 60.55 -53.55 51.49
CA ILE A 60 59.54 -54.32 52.22
C ILE A 60 59.19 -55.56 51.39
N ASN A 61 59.54 -56.74 51.92
CA ASN A 61 59.29 -58.03 51.26
C ASN A 61 58.12 -58.76 51.90
N GLY A 62 57.04 -58.97 51.14
CA GLY A 62 55.86 -59.72 51.56
C GLY A 62 54.95 -59.00 52.56
N ASN A 63 53.73 -59.51 52.72
CA ASN A 63 52.76 -59.03 53.72
C ASN A 63 53.35 -59.04 55.16
N SER A 64 54.25 -59.97 55.48
CA SER A 64 54.95 -60.04 56.78
C SER A 64 56.08 -59.02 56.94
N GLY A 65 56.64 -58.51 55.85
CA GLY A 65 57.63 -57.42 55.87
C GLY A 65 57.03 -56.17 56.52
N TRP A 66 55.81 -55.81 56.15
CA TRP A 66 55.09 -54.67 56.71
C TRP A 66 54.94 -54.74 58.23
N SER A 67 54.43 -55.85 58.77
CA SER A 67 54.33 -56.04 60.22
C SER A 67 55.69 -55.98 60.94
N THR A 68 56.76 -56.39 60.26
CA THR A 68 58.13 -56.30 60.80
C THR A 68 58.58 -54.84 60.88
N PHE A 69 58.50 -54.08 59.78
CA PHE A 69 58.84 -52.66 59.72
C PHE A 69 58.01 -51.82 60.72
N ASN A 70 56.69 -52.04 60.77
CA ASN A 70 55.73 -51.39 61.66
C ASN A 70 55.97 -51.70 63.17
N SER A 71 56.77 -52.73 63.48
CA SER A 71 57.21 -53.04 64.85
C SER A 71 58.65 -52.59 65.14
N THR A 72 59.36 -52.07 64.14
CA THR A 72 60.79 -51.72 64.20
C THR A 72 61.04 -50.20 64.10
N TYR A 73 60.15 -49.46 63.43
CA TYR A 73 60.38 -48.06 63.05
C TYR A 73 59.16 -47.15 63.31
N ASP A 74 59.38 -46.03 64.00
CA ASP A 74 58.32 -45.08 64.37
C ASP A 74 57.74 -44.29 63.16
N TRP A 75 58.40 -44.33 62.00
CA TRP A 75 57.97 -43.64 60.77
C TRP A 75 56.92 -44.41 59.95
N ILE A 76 56.52 -45.59 60.42
CA ILE A 76 55.46 -46.41 59.82
C ILE A 76 54.44 -46.82 60.90
N ASN A 77 53.16 -46.70 60.58
CA ASN A 77 52.04 -47.06 61.47
C ASN A 77 50.91 -47.78 60.71
N GLY A 78 49.94 -48.37 61.43
CA GLY A 78 48.78 -49.08 60.86
C GLY A 78 48.81 -50.60 61.03
N ASN A 79 47.91 -51.31 60.33
CA ASN A 79 47.85 -52.78 60.33
C ASN A 79 47.60 -53.44 58.97
N GLY A 80 47.45 -52.65 57.89
CA GLY A 80 47.33 -53.16 56.53
C GLY A 80 45.91 -53.52 56.07
N THR A 81 44.90 -53.22 56.89
CA THR A 81 43.49 -53.36 56.49
C THR A 81 42.99 -52.12 55.74
N TRP A 82 41.87 -52.22 55.02
CA TRP A 82 41.27 -51.09 54.29
C TRP A 82 40.95 -49.88 55.19
N ASN A 83 40.57 -50.12 56.45
CA ASN A 83 40.25 -49.06 57.40
C ASN A 83 41.49 -48.49 58.10
N GLU A 84 42.54 -49.30 58.28
CA GLU A 84 43.78 -48.96 58.99
C GLU A 84 45.01 -49.41 58.17
N PRO A 85 45.21 -48.83 56.96
CA PRO A 85 46.31 -49.21 56.07
C PRO A 85 47.68 -48.90 56.70
N TYR A 86 48.73 -49.57 56.25
CA TYR A 86 50.08 -49.20 56.64
C TYR A 86 50.45 -47.83 56.05
N VAL A 87 50.75 -46.84 56.88
CA VAL A 87 51.13 -45.49 56.45
C VAL A 87 52.63 -45.28 56.64
N ILE A 88 53.33 -44.97 55.55
CA ILE A 88 54.69 -44.45 55.53
C ILE A 88 54.58 -42.97 55.19
N GLU A 89 55.03 -42.07 56.07
CA GLU A 89 54.86 -40.64 55.83
C GLU A 89 55.93 -39.71 56.40
N ASN A 90 56.09 -38.56 55.73
CA ASN A 90 57.01 -37.48 56.09
C ASN A 90 58.48 -37.94 56.17
N ILE A 91 58.86 -38.92 55.34
CA ILE A 91 60.22 -39.45 55.21
C ILE A 91 60.95 -38.81 54.00
N THR A 92 62.24 -38.58 54.15
CA THR A 92 63.18 -38.19 53.10
C THR A 92 64.19 -39.32 52.88
N VAL A 93 64.34 -39.77 51.64
CA VAL A 93 65.20 -40.90 51.23
C VAL A 93 66.19 -40.45 50.15
N ASP A 94 67.47 -40.41 50.52
CA ASP A 94 68.59 -40.23 49.59
C ASP A 94 69.12 -41.60 49.18
N CYS A 95 69.10 -41.92 47.88
CA CYS A 95 69.58 -43.22 47.40
C CYS A 95 71.06 -43.21 47.01
N GLY A 96 71.74 -42.06 47.07
CA GLY A 96 73.18 -41.95 46.82
C GLY A 96 73.64 -42.44 45.43
N TRP A 97 72.76 -42.38 44.42
CA TRP A 97 72.93 -42.94 43.08
C TRP A 97 73.02 -44.47 43.03
N SER A 98 72.42 -45.16 44.00
CA SER A 98 72.42 -46.63 44.12
C SER A 98 71.05 -47.18 44.57
N GLY A 99 70.62 -48.29 43.97
CA GLY A 99 69.38 -48.96 44.36
C GLY A 99 68.10 -48.14 44.11
N SER A 100 66.95 -48.73 44.50
CA SER A 100 65.66 -48.06 44.54
C SER A 100 65.44 -47.46 45.93
N GLY A 101 64.76 -46.32 46.04
CA GLY A 101 64.59 -45.61 47.32
C GLY A 101 63.62 -46.31 48.27
N ILE A 102 62.39 -46.51 47.82
CA ILE A 102 61.36 -47.29 48.51
C ILE A 102 60.96 -48.44 47.59
N GLU A 103 61.16 -49.67 48.02
CA GLU A 103 60.79 -50.86 47.25
C GLU A 103 59.82 -51.74 48.03
N ILE A 104 58.77 -52.22 47.36
CA ILE A 104 57.77 -53.12 47.93
C ILE A 104 57.59 -54.29 46.97
N VAL A 105 57.69 -55.52 47.50
CA VAL A 105 57.68 -56.76 46.69
C VAL A 105 56.70 -57.77 47.26
N GLY A 106 55.78 -58.28 46.42
CA GLY A 106 54.88 -59.40 46.76
C GLY A 106 53.87 -59.08 47.87
N SER A 107 53.12 -57.99 47.73
CA SER A 107 52.32 -57.39 48.80
C SER A 107 50.88 -57.10 48.40
N ASP A 108 49.91 -57.60 49.16
CA ASP A 108 48.47 -57.38 48.93
C ASP A 108 47.77 -56.57 50.03
N VAL A 109 48.49 -56.21 51.11
CA VAL A 109 47.95 -55.36 52.18
C VAL A 109 47.68 -53.93 51.70
N TYR A 110 46.73 -53.24 52.33
CA TYR A 110 46.47 -51.83 52.06
C TYR A 110 47.56 -50.95 52.67
N PHE A 111 48.14 -50.05 51.89
CA PHE A 111 49.17 -49.13 52.37
C PHE A 111 49.10 -47.75 51.70
N ILE A 112 49.72 -46.75 52.33
CA ILE A 112 49.83 -45.37 51.86
C ILE A 112 51.28 -44.90 52.05
N ILE A 113 51.96 -44.52 50.97
CA ILE A 113 53.19 -43.72 51.01
C ILE A 113 52.78 -42.27 50.74
N ARG A 114 52.99 -41.35 51.69
CA ARG A 114 52.59 -39.93 51.52
C ARG A 114 53.57 -38.90 52.05
N ASN A 115 53.46 -37.67 51.54
CA ASN A 115 54.22 -36.49 52.00
C ASN A 115 55.74 -36.72 52.06
N SER A 116 56.28 -37.61 51.23
CA SER A 116 57.67 -38.09 51.33
C SER A 116 58.51 -37.61 50.15
N THR A 117 59.82 -37.47 50.34
CA THR A 117 60.78 -37.02 49.32
C THR A 117 61.73 -38.17 49.00
N VAL A 118 61.84 -38.59 47.73
CA VAL A 118 62.75 -39.69 47.33
C VAL A 118 63.57 -39.28 46.12
N TYR A 119 64.90 -39.40 46.23
CA TYR A 119 65.82 -38.82 45.26
C TYR A 119 67.14 -39.56 45.05
N TYR A 120 67.76 -39.29 43.89
CA TYR A 120 69.02 -39.90 43.42
C TYR A 120 69.03 -41.43 43.37
N SER A 121 67.95 -42.09 42.91
CA SER A 121 67.98 -43.54 42.65
C SER A 121 69.12 -43.94 41.70
N GLY A 122 69.57 -45.20 41.80
CA GLY A 122 70.55 -45.73 40.85
C GLY A 122 70.03 -45.83 39.41
N ILE A 123 70.95 -45.93 38.45
CA ILE A 123 70.64 -46.24 37.05
C ILE A 123 69.93 -47.60 36.98
N SER A 124 68.83 -47.68 36.22
CA SER A 124 67.93 -48.85 36.18
C SER A 124 67.13 -49.15 37.46
N TYR A 125 67.23 -48.30 38.49
CA TYR A 125 66.42 -48.36 39.72
C TYR A 125 65.43 -47.19 39.81
N HIS A 126 64.59 -47.15 40.84
CA HIS A 126 63.42 -46.25 40.87
C HIS A 126 63.25 -45.54 42.22
N GLY A 127 62.62 -44.37 42.24
CA GLY A 127 62.30 -43.66 43.48
C GLY A 127 61.36 -44.50 44.36
N ILE A 128 60.17 -44.81 43.85
CA ILE A 128 59.26 -45.80 44.42
C ILE A 128 59.09 -46.96 43.43
N SER A 129 59.33 -48.19 43.89
CA SER A 129 59.27 -49.43 43.11
C SER A 129 58.25 -50.40 43.69
N LEU A 130 57.23 -50.75 42.92
CA LEU A 130 56.21 -51.75 43.27
C LEU A 130 56.36 -52.96 42.33
N ASN A 131 56.54 -54.17 42.89
CA ASN A 131 56.72 -55.39 42.11
C ASN A 131 55.87 -56.54 42.67
N SER A 132 54.86 -57.00 41.91
CA SER A 132 53.80 -57.88 42.40
C SER A 132 53.07 -57.30 43.62
N VAL A 133 52.53 -56.09 43.50
CA VAL A 133 51.91 -55.34 44.60
C VAL A 133 50.51 -54.84 44.25
N ASN A 134 49.56 -55.07 45.15
CA ASN A 134 48.20 -54.55 45.08
C ASN A 134 47.92 -53.54 46.19
N ASN A 135 46.79 -52.83 46.07
CA ASN A 135 46.14 -52.07 47.15
C ASN A 135 46.95 -50.88 47.73
N GLY A 136 48.03 -50.47 47.05
CA GLY A 136 48.88 -49.36 47.45
C GLY A 136 48.36 -47.98 47.03
N GLN A 137 48.63 -46.96 47.85
CA GLN A 137 48.41 -45.56 47.52
C GLN A 137 49.74 -44.79 47.61
N ILE A 138 50.10 -44.06 46.56
CA ILE A 138 51.26 -43.17 46.50
C ILE A 138 50.71 -41.75 46.34
N VAL A 139 50.75 -40.94 47.40
CA VAL A 139 49.98 -39.70 47.52
C VAL A 139 50.84 -38.50 47.93
N ASN A 140 50.87 -37.42 47.14
CA ASN A 140 51.55 -36.16 47.51
C ASN A 140 53.04 -36.33 47.90
N ASN A 141 53.78 -37.17 47.17
CA ASN A 141 55.22 -37.33 47.33
C ASN A 141 56.00 -36.50 46.29
N THR A 142 57.28 -36.22 46.57
CA THR A 142 58.20 -35.53 45.66
C THR A 142 59.29 -36.51 45.18
N LEU A 143 59.30 -36.84 43.90
CA LEU A 143 60.20 -37.82 43.27
C LEU A 143 61.14 -37.10 42.30
N LEU A 144 62.39 -36.86 42.72
CA LEU A 144 63.31 -35.99 41.97
C LEU A 144 64.67 -36.64 41.63
N ASN A 145 65.18 -36.39 40.42
CA ASN A 145 66.48 -36.88 39.94
C ASN A 145 66.68 -38.41 40.06
N ASN A 146 65.62 -39.20 39.89
CA ASN A 146 65.70 -40.66 39.85
C ASN A 146 65.83 -41.17 38.41
N TYR A 147 66.11 -42.45 38.21
CA TYR A 147 66.03 -43.06 36.88
C TYR A 147 64.56 -43.25 36.44
N ARG A 148 63.69 -43.73 37.34
CA ARG A 148 62.24 -43.49 37.26
C ARG A 148 61.71 -42.97 38.57
N GLY A 149 60.70 -42.10 38.53
CA GLY A 149 60.06 -41.59 39.75
C GLY A 149 59.25 -42.66 40.47
N ILE A 150 58.30 -43.26 39.77
CA ILE A 150 57.43 -44.35 40.25
C ILE A 150 57.39 -45.46 39.20
N TYR A 151 57.59 -46.72 39.62
CA TYR A 151 57.56 -47.90 38.75
C TYR A 151 56.66 -49.00 39.33
N LEU A 152 55.77 -49.53 38.50
CA LEU A 152 54.88 -50.64 38.79
C LEU A 152 55.18 -51.80 37.83
N SER A 153 55.41 -52.99 38.38
CA SER A 153 55.60 -54.25 37.66
C SER A 153 54.62 -55.29 38.20
N ASN A 154 53.76 -55.86 37.33
CA ASN A 154 52.78 -56.87 37.72
C ASN A 154 51.94 -56.45 38.95
N SER A 155 51.61 -55.16 39.04
CA SER A 155 51.10 -54.51 40.26
C SER A 155 49.80 -53.78 39.98
N ASP A 156 48.68 -54.31 40.47
CA ASP A 156 47.34 -53.91 40.05
C ASP A 156 46.60 -53.11 41.13
N ASN A 157 45.51 -52.41 40.75
CA ASN A 157 44.59 -51.74 41.67
C ASN A 157 45.22 -50.65 42.57
N ASN A 158 46.39 -50.10 42.23
CA ASN A 158 47.08 -49.07 42.99
C ASN A 158 46.61 -47.64 42.59
N LEU A 159 46.74 -46.70 43.53
CA LEU A 159 46.41 -45.28 43.37
C LEU A 159 47.69 -44.43 43.37
N ILE A 160 47.90 -43.62 42.33
CA ILE A 160 49.03 -42.68 42.22
C ILE A 160 48.48 -41.26 42.09
N LEU A 161 48.43 -40.52 43.20
CA LEU A 161 47.66 -39.28 43.37
C LEU A 161 48.53 -38.07 43.74
N THR A 162 48.40 -36.97 43.00
CA THR A 162 48.98 -35.64 43.30
C THR A 162 50.47 -35.62 43.67
N ASN A 163 51.28 -36.55 43.15
CA ASN A 163 52.73 -36.55 43.34
C ASN A 163 53.42 -35.55 42.40
N SER A 164 54.55 -34.99 42.81
CA SER A 164 55.39 -34.12 41.99
C SER A 164 56.63 -34.89 41.51
N LEU A 165 56.84 -34.98 40.20
CA LEU A 165 57.91 -35.77 39.59
C LEU A 165 58.81 -34.85 38.75
N GLN A 166 60.11 -34.83 39.05
CA GLN A 166 61.02 -33.75 38.62
C GLN A 166 62.40 -34.25 38.20
N ASN A 167 62.88 -33.84 37.02
CA ASN A 167 64.18 -34.22 36.45
C ASN A 167 64.49 -35.74 36.48
N ASN A 168 63.48 -36.61 36.33
CA ASN A 168 63.72 -38.06 36.23
C ASN A 168 64.23 -38.42 34.82
N SER A 169 65.08 -39.46 34.71
CA SER A 169 65.93 -39.66 33.51
C SER A 169 65.47 -40.70 32.48
N ASP A 170 64.36 -41.41 32.71
CA ASP A 170 63.74 -42.34 31.75
C ASP A 170 62.24 -42.04 31.56
N PHE A 171 61.40 -42.53 32.48
CA PHE A 171 59.98 -42.17 32.62
C PHE A 171 59.71 -41.73 34.07
N ASP A 172 58.83 -40.77 34.29
CA ASP A 172 58.38 -40.39 35.63
C ASP A 172 57.48 -41.46 36.27
N ILE A 173 56.51 -41.99 35.52
CA ILE A 173 55.62 -43.07 35.98
C ILE A 173 55.52 -44.17 34.91
N ALA A 174 55.95 -45.39 35.23
CA ALA A 174 55.89 -46.52 34.30
C ALA A 174 55.12 -47.72 34.89
N LEU A 175 54.09 -48.17 34.17
CA LEU A 175 53.27 -49.34 34.49
C LEU A 175 53.57 -50.44 33.47
N TYR A 176 54.12 -51.56 33.95
CA TYR A 176 54.53 -52.72 33.16
C TYR A 176 53.69 -53.93 33.59
N TYR A 177 52.87 -54.46 32.67
CA TYR A 177 51.88 -55.53 32.92
C TYR A 177 51.06 -55.30 34.20
N SER A 178 50.60 -54.07 34.41
CA SER A 178 50.01 -53.59 35.66
C SER A 178 48.64 -52.96 35.39
N ASP A 179 47.58 -53.59 35.85
CA ASP A 179 46.20 -53.34 35.44
C ASP A 179 45.35 -52.64 36.51
N PHE A 180 44.24 -52.02 36.10
CA PHE A 180 43.26 -51.36 36.99
C PHE A 180 43.80 -50.23 37.91
N ASN A 181 45.03 -49.76 37.69
CA ASN A 181 45.63 -48.67 38.46
C ASN A 181 45.04 -47.31 38.08
N ASN A 182 45.03 -46.37 39.03
CA ASN A 182 44.53 -45.01 38.83
C ASN A 182 45.62 -43.96 39.06
N LEU A 183 46.08 -43.33 37.99
CA LEU A 183 46.95 -42.16 38.00
C LEU A 183 46.05 -40.91 37.97
N THR A 184 46.18 -40.02 38.95
CA THR A 184 45.33 -38.83 39.08
C THR A 184 46.11 -37.62 39.56
N GLU A 185 46.04 -36.52 38.81
CA GLU A 185 46.48 -35.17 39.20
C GLU A 185 47.95 -35.03 39.66
N ASN A 186 48.81 -36.02 39.36
CA ASN A 186 50.27 -35.89 39.45
C ASN A 186 50.79 -34.74 38.55
N GLU A 187 51.85 -34.07 38.99
CA GLU A 187 52.51 -32.95 38.31
C GLU A 187 53.93 -33.33 37.87
N PHE A 188 54.28 -33.01 36.62
CA PHE A 188 55.55 -33.37 35.97
C PHE A 188 56.31 -32.09 35.59
N ILE A 189 57.52 -31.90 36.14
CA ILE A 189 58.25 -30.60 36.11
C ILE A 189 59.67 -30.78 35.53
N ASP A 190 60.06 -29.90 34.61
CA ASP A 190 61.40 -29.78 34.00
C ASP A 190 61.99 -31.06 33.34
N ASN A 191 61.15 -32.06 33.06
CA ASN A 191 61.50 -33.35 32.44
C ASN A 191 61.85 -33.25 30.93
N LEU A 192 62.76 -32.35 30.57
CA LEU A 192 63.17 -32.07 29.18
C LEU A 192 63.91 -33.24 28.52
N ASN A 193 64.48 -34.15 29.30
CA ASN A 193 65.33 -35.26 28.83
C ASN A 193 64.59 -36.61 28.66
N THR A 194 63.35 -36.75 29.15
CA THR A 194 62.58 -38.00 29.05
C THR A 194 62.15 -38.29 27.61
N TRP A 195 62.05 -39.58 27.25
CA TRP A 195 61.43 -39.97 25.98
C TRP A 195 59.90 -39.90 26.08
N HIS A 196 59.34 -40.40 27.19
CA HIS A 196 57.97 -40.16 27.63
C HIS A 196 57.94 -40.02 29.15
N ASP A 197 56.99 -39.29 29.70
CA ASP A 197 56.88 -39.06 31.15
C ASP A 197 56.02 -40.15 31.80
N ILE A 198 55.02 -40.68 31.08
CA ILE A 198 54.24 -41.84 31.52
C ILE A 198 54.09 -42.92 30.43
N GLU A 199 54.26 -44.18 30.82
CA GLU A 199 54.17 -45.38 29.97
C GLU A 199 53.16 -46.39 30.55
N LEU A 200 52.26 -46.87 29.69
CA LEU A 200 51.37 -48.01 29.93
C LEU A 200 51.77 -49.16 28.99
N ARG A 201 52.59 -50.09 29.47
CA ARG A 201 53.18 -51.19 28.69
C ARG A 201 52.53 -52.53 29.06
N GLY A 202 51.87 -53.20 28.11
CA GLY A 202 51.11 -54.44 28.37
C GLY A 202 50.06 -54.32 29.48
N SER A 203 49.62 -53.10 29.76
CA SER A 203 48.90 -52.68 30.97
C SER A 203 47.52 -52.13 30.60
N ASN A 204 46.49 -52.59 31.28
CA ASN A 204 45.09 -52.54 30.81
C ASN A 204 44.13 -51.99 31.86
N PHE A 205 43.00 -51.45 31.39
CA PHE A 205 41.94 -50.86 32.23
C PHE A 205 42.41 -49.73 33.18
N ASN A 206 43.63 -49.23 33.05
CA ASN A 206 44.17 -48.16 33.87
C ASN A 206 43.51 -46.81 33.53
N ARG A 207 43.48 -45.90 34.52
CA ARG A 207 42.98 -44.54 34.33
C ARG A 207 44.12 -43.51 34.50
N VAL A 208 44.20 -42.57 33.57
CA VAL A 208 45.16 -41.46 33.54
C VAL A 208 44.38 -40.15 33.47
N LEU A 209 44.33 -39.43 34.59
CA LEU A 209 43.37 -38.36 34.84
C LEU A 209 44.02 -37.06 35.34
N GLY A 210 43.72 -35.94 34.69
CA GLY A 210 43.90 -34.61 35.28
C GLY A 210 45.34 -34.08 35.41
N HIS A 211 46.33 -34.65 34.73
CA HIS A 211 47.73 -34.25 34.84
C HIS A 211 48.04 -32.86 34.25
N ASN A 212 48.98 -32.13 34.87
CA ASN A 212 49.53 -30.82 34.47
C ASN A 212 48.51 -29.72 34.09
N LYS A 213 47.34 -29.69 34.76
CA LYS A 213 46.31 -28.64 34.58
C LYS A 213 46.81 -27.19 34.71
N ASN A 214 47.90 -26.96 35.44
CA ASN A 214 48.45 -25.62 35.71
C ASN A 214 49.46 -25.12 34.65
N HIS A 215 49.76 -25.90 33.60
CA HIS A 215 50.67 -25.53 32.50
C HIS A 215 52.11 -25.13 32.92
N THR A 216 52.55 -25.56 34.11
CA THR A 216 53.84 -25.22 34.77
C THR A 216 55.10 -25.77 34.07
N SER A 217 54.94 -26.64 33.09
CA SER A 217 56.01 -27.42 32.44
C SER A 217 55.64 -27.66 30.96
N PRO A 218 56.60 -27.80 30.02
CA PRO A 218 56.36 -27.85 28.58
C PRO A 218 55.72 -29.14 28.03
N GLY A 219 54.62 -29.56 28.67
CA GLY A 219 53.64 -30.54 28.20
C GLY A 219 54.08 -32.01 28.31
N VAL A 220 53.31 -32.77 29.10
CA VAL A 220 53.59 -34.17 29.43
C VAL A 220 53.50 -35.07 28.17
N LYS A 221 54.28 -36.13 28.10
CA LYS A 221 54.27 -37.13 27.03
C LYS A 221 53.74 -38.45 27.57
N LEU A 222 52.65 -38.96 27.01
CA LEU A 222 52.11 -40.29 27.32
C LEU A 222 52.45 -41.30 26.22
N ARG A 223 52.72 -42.54 26.62
CA ARG A 223 52.85 -43.68 25.71
C ARG A 223 52.06 -44.89 26.21
N ILE A 224 51.45 -45.60 25.26
CA ILE A 224 50.65 -46.81 25.44
C ILE A 224 51.19 -47.85 24.45
N SER A 225 51.71 -48.98 24.94
CA SER A 225 52.46 -49.94 24.12
C SER A 225 52.24 -51.42 24.49
N GLU A 226 52.69 -52.33 23.63
CA GLU A 226 52.64 -53.80 23.81
C GLU A 226 51.23 -54.34 24.10
N ASN A 227 50.30 -54.06 23.20
CA ASN A 227 48.89 -54.49 23.25
C ASN A 227 48.05 -53.91 24.40
N SER A 228 48.58 -53.01 25.23
CA SER A 228 47.84 -52.27 26.29
C SER A 228 46.46 -51.83 25.82
N HIS A 229 45.41 -52.21 26.56
CA HIS A 229 44.03 -52.04 26.11
C HIS A 229 43.03 -51.55 27.16
N ASN A 230 41.92 -51.00 26.67
CA ASN A 230 40.79 -50.47 27.47
C ASN A 230 41.16 -49.35 28.47
N ASN A 231 42.38 -48.79 28.40
CA ASN A 231 42.80 -47.70 29.28
C ASN A 231 41.98 -46.43 28.99
N THR A 232 41.83 -45.59 30.02
CA THR A 232 41.06 -44.34 29.99
C THR A 232 41.94 -43.14 30.27
N ILE A 233 42.07 -42.25 29.30
CA ILE A 233 43.00 -41.11 29.31
C ILE A 233 42.17 -39.84 29.13
N THR A 234 41.99 -39.07 30.21
CA THR A 234 41.05 -37.94 30.18
C THR A 234 41.40 -36.73 31.04
N GLU A 235 40.99 -35.54 30.57
CA GLU A 235 41.12 -34.26 31.28
C GLU A 235 42.57 -33.84 31.63
N ASN A 236 43.56 -34.38 30.89
CA ASN A 236 44.99 -34.07 31.05
C ASN A 236 45.48 -32.96 30.10
N TYR A 237 46.61 -32.34 30.45
CA TYR A 237 47.40 -31.48 29.57
C TYR A 237 48.67 -32.21 29.07
N PHE A 238 48.64 -32.67 27.81
CA PHE A 238 49.75 -33.39 27.17
C PHE A 238 50.37 -32.57 26.03
N ARG A 239 51.63 -32.85 25.69
CA ARG A 239 52.29 -32.47 24.45
C ARG A 239 52.06 -33.52 23.37
N VAL A 240 52.34 -34.79 23.70
CA VAL A 240 52.21 -35.94 22.79
C VAL A 240 51.51 -37.11 23.50
N ILE A 241 50.63 -37.80 22.78
CA ILE A 241 50.09 -39.12 23.17
C ILE A 241 50.45 -40.13 22.08
N ASN A 242 51.26 -41.13 22.43
CA ASN A 242 51.65 -42.24 21.55
C ASN A 242 50.83 -43.50 21.87
N VAL A 243 50.15 -44.07 20.88
CA VAL A 243 49.46 -45.37 20.96
C VAL A 243 50.08 -46.32 19.95
N VAL A 244 50.87 -47.29 20.41
CA VAL A 244 51.76 -48.08 19.53
C VAL A 244 51.73 -49.57 19.87
N GLY A 245 52.35 -50.39 19.00
CA GLY A 245 52.66 -51.79 19.31
C GLY A 245 51.43 -52.66 19.60
N GLY A 246 50.41 -52.59 18.74
CA GLY A 246 49.19 -53.40 18.85
C GLY A 246 48.12 -52.86 19.82
N SER A 247 48.43 -51.85 20.63
CA SER A 247 47.52 -51.29 21.65
C SER A 247 46.14 -50.94 21.10
N TYR A 248 45.09 -51.38 21.80
CA TYR A 248 43.73 -51.42 21.25
C TYR A 248 42.61 -51.02 22.21
N SER A 249 41.47 -50.55 21.66
CA SER A 249 40.27 -50.17 22.42
C SER A 249 40.47 -49.09 23.52
N ASN A 250 41.60 -48.39 23.55
CA ASN A 250 41.86 -47.32 24.52
C ASN A 250 41.01 -46.08 24.21
N ASN A 251 40.63 -45.34 25.27
CA ASN A 251 39.73 -44.18 25.18
C ASN A 251 40.49 -42.91 25.59
N ILE A 252 40.74 -42.01 24.64
CA ILE A 252 41.48 -40.75 24.80
C ILE A 252 40.50 -39.61 24.58
N PHE A 253 40.06 -38.94 25.65
CA PHE A 253 39.03 -37.91 25.52
C PHE A 253 39.12 -36.73 26.50
N LYS A 254 38.61 -35.55 26.11
CA LYS A 254 38.71 -34.29 26.89
C LYS A 254 40.14 -33.84 27.26
N ASN A 255 41.18 -34.39 26.65
CA ASN A 255 42.54 -33.93 26.88
C ASN A 255 42.80 -32.66 26.06
N ASN A 256 43.73 -31.84 26.51
CA ASN A 256 44.30 -30.74 25.74
C ASN A 256 45.72 -31.14 25.32
N ILE A 257 45.97 -31.22 24.00
CA ILE A 257 47.17 -31.79 23.39
C ILE A 257 47.84 -30.72 22.51
N THR A 258 49.08 -30.34 22.84
CA THR A 258 49.75 -29.22 22.15
C THR A 258 50.43 -29.59 20.84
N GLU A 259 50.88 -30.84 20.64
CA GLU A 259 51.58 -31.26 19.42
C GLU A 259 50.90 -32.43 18.67
N GLU A 260 50.79 -33.61 19.29
CA GLU A 260 50.38 -34.80 18.51
C GLU A 260 49.64 -35.89 19.29
N VAL A 261 48.63 -36.49 18.66
CA VAL A 261 48.18 -37.85 18.97
C VAL A 261 48.65 -38.78 17.86
N TYR A 262 49.69 -39.57 18.12
CA TYR A 262 50.28 -40.49 17.16
C TYR A 262 49.84 -41.92 17.46
N SER A 263 49.32 -42.62 16.45
CA SER A 263 48.73 -43.95 16.62
C SER A 263 49.22 -44.92 15.54
N SER A 264 50.06 -45.89 15.92
CA SER A 264 50.84 -46.69 14.95
C SER A 264 50.73 -48.19 15.19
N GLY A 265 50.16 -48.91 14.21
CA GLY A 265 49.86 -50.34 14.35
C GLY A 265 48.77 -50.62 15.40
N ALA A 266 47.87 -49.65 15.63
CA ALA A 266 46.92 -49.64 16.75
C ALA A 266 45.48 -49.91 16.27
N ILE A 267 44.65 -50.53 17.10
CA ILE A 267 43.36 -51.11 16.67
C ILE A 267 42.18 -50.58 17.50
N SER A 268 41.11 -50.10 16.86
CA SER A 268 39.82 -49.76 17.50
C SER A 268 39.87 -48.74 18.66
N ASN A 269 40.94 -47.95 18.78
CA ASN A 269 41.05 -46.89 19.78
C ASN A 269 40.13 -45.71 19.45
N LYS A 270 39.69 -44.98 20.47
CA LYS A 270 38.74 -43.86 20.36
C LYS A 270 39.39 -42.57 20.85
N ILE A 271 39.59 -41.62 19.95
CA ILE A 271 40.17 -40.30 20.22
C ILE A 271 39.05 -39.27 20.04
N TYR A 272 38.44 -38.79 21.14
CA TYR A 272 37.23 -37.97 21.03
C TYR A 272 37.11 -36.79 22.01
N GLN A 273 36.44 -35.71 21.61
CA GLN A 273 36.24 -34.51 22.46
C GLN A 273 37.55 -33.89 23.02
N ASN A 274 38.70 -34.12 22.39
CA ASN A 274 39.97 -33.49 22.77
C ASN A 274 40.12 -32.13 22.06
N THR A 275 40.92 -31.24 22.64
CA THR A 275 41.48 -30.08 21.96
C THR A 275 42.90 -30.43 21.50
N VAL A 276 43.20 -30.28 20.21
CA VAL A 276 44.50 -30.64 19.63
C VAL A 276 45.04 -29.46 18.81
N ILE A 277 46.12 -28.83 19.30
CA ILE A 277 46.71 -27.66 18.62
C ILE A 277 47.48 -28.09 17.37
N GLY A 278 48.22 -29.20 17.43
CA GLY A 278 48.86 -29.83 16.29
C GLY A 278 48.00 -30.91 15.63
N GLN A 279 48.54 -32.12 15.39
CA GLN A 279 47.91 -33.13 14.53
C GLN A 279 47.42 -34.39 15.25
N ILE A 280 46.44 -35.07 14.66
CA ILE A 280 46.13 -36.48 14.95
C ILE A 280 46.64 -37.30 13.77
N PHE A 281 47.60 -38.20 13.99
CA PHE A 281 48.22 -39.01 12.94
C PHE A 281 48.07 -40.51 13.21
N LEU A 282 47.32 -41.19 12.35
CA LEU A 282 47.15 -42.64 12.37
C LEU A 282 48.03 -43.29 11.27
N SER A 283 48.72 -44.37 11.59
CA SER A 283 49.72 -45.01 10.71
C SER A 283 49.65 -46.54 10.81
N ARG A 284 49.32 -47.24 9.71
CA ARG A 284 49.17 -48.71 9.69
C ARG A 284 48.16 -49.23 10.73
N SER A 285 47.11 -48.45 10.99
CA SER A 285 46.17 -48.63 12.10
C SER A 285 44.76 -48.95 11.57
N GLN A 286 43.97 -49.72 12.32
CA GLN A 286 42.67 -50.27 11.86
C GLN A 286 41.51 -49.96 12.81
N GLY A 287 40.32 -49.64 12.29
CA GLY A 287 39.08 -49.56 13.09
C GLY A 287 39.01 -48.37 14.06
N ASN A 288 40.00 -47.47 14.06
CA ASN A 288 40.11 -46.38 15.03
C ASN A 288 39.10 -45.27 14.71
N SER A 289 38.61 -44.58 15.75
CA SER A 289 37.61 -43.52 15.61
C SER A 289 38.08 -42.20 16.21
N VAL A 290 38.05 -41.15 15.40
CA VAL A 290 38.45 -39.78 15.73
C VAL A 290 37.21 -38.88 15.69
N LYS A 291 36.70 -38.45 16.85
CA LYS A 291 35.35 -37.89 16.96
C LYS A 291 35.20 -36.61 17.78
N LYS A 292 34.46 -35.62 17.29
CA LYS A 292 34.10 -34.42 18.07
C LYS A 292 35.30 -33.66 18.68
N ASN A 293 36.50 -33.81 18.12
CA ASN A 293 37.68 -33.08 18.57
C ASN A 293 37.69 -31.67 17.96
N LEU A 294 38.29 -30.71 18.67
CA LEU A 294 38.61 -29.38 18.18
C LEU A 294 40.09 -29.34 17.79
N ILE A 295 40.40 -29.03 16.53
CA ILE A 295 41.74 -29.20 15.96
C ILE A 295 42.18 -27.92 15.24
N THR A 296 43.38 -27.43 15.57
CA THR A 296 44.01 -26.26 14.90
C THR A 296 45.11 -26.66 13.91
N GLY A 297 45.60 -27.91 14.01
CA GLY A 297 46.42 -28.54 12.98
C GLY A 297 45.53 -29.34 12.02
N ARG A 298 45.79 -30.65 11.91
CA ARG A 298 45.18 -31.53 10.90
C ARG A 298 44.87 -32.93 11.43
N ILE A 299 44.05 -33.68 10.69
CA ILE A 299 43.98 -35.15 10.81
C ILE A 299 44.73 -35.78 9.64
N LYS A 300 45.57 -36.78 9.92
CA LYS A 300 46.30 -37.55 8.91
C LYS A 300 46.10 -39.05 9.12
N THR A 301 45.91 -39.80 8.05
CA THR A 301 46.07 -41.26 8.03
C THR A 301 47.12 -41.68 7.01
N ASN A 302 47.80 -42.80 7.28
CA ASN A 302 48.72 -43.44 6.34
C ASN A 302 48.56 -44.96 6.45
N LEU A 303 48.32 -45.66 5.33
CA LEU A 303 48.18 -47.13 5.31
C LEU A 303 47.12 -47.66 6.29
N CYS A 304 46.03 -46.92 6.51
CA CYS A 304 44.99 -47.27 7.49
C CYS A 304 43.79 -47.97 6.83
N ASN A 305 43.03 -48.71 7.64
CA ASN A 305 41.80 -49.40 7.22
C ASN A 305 40.65 -49.06 8.19
N ASP A 306 39.43 -48.95 7.69
CA ASP A 306 38.19 -48.83 8.49
C ASP A 306 38.26 -47.71 9.55
N THR A 307 38.80 -46.55 9.16
CA THR A 307 38.99 -45.41 10.08
C THR A 307 37.79 -44.48 10.03
N ARG A 308 37.26 -44.10 11.20
CA ARG A 308 36.05 -43.27 11.34
C ARG A 308 36.34 -41.88 11.89
N ILE A 309 36.39 -40.88 11.02
CA ILE A 309 36.68 -39.47 11.33
C ILE A 309 35.37 -38.69 11.28
N GLU A 310 34.72 -38.48 12.43
CA GLU A 310 33.32 -38.02 12.46
C GLU A 310 33.07 -36.84 13.40
N ASN A 311 32.38 -35.80 12.93
CA ASN A 311 31.93 -34.63 13.69
C ASN A 311 33.05 -33.77 14.33
N ASN A 312 34.27 -33.77 13.79
CA ASN A 312 35.38 -32.93 14.28
C ASN A 312 35.27 -31.50 13.72
N ILE A 313 35.85 -30.53 14.44
CA ILE A 313 36.00 -29.14 13.99
C ILE A 313 37.49 -28.91 13.73
N ILE A 314 37.87 -28.59 12.49
CA ILE A 314 39.25 -28.50 12.03
C ILE A 314 39.48 -27.13 11.37
N ASN A 315 40.30 -26.30 11.99
CA ASN A 315 40.65 -24.97 11.52
C ASN A 315 42.13 -24.96 11.07
N GLY A 316 42.36 -25.41 9.84
CA GLY A 316 43.69 -25.79 9.32
C GLY A 316 44.63 -24.63 8.95
N THR A 317 44.48 -23.45 9.57
CA THR A 317 45.17 -22.20 9.23
C THR A 317 46.69 -22.30 9.18
N ASN A 318 47.26 -23.20 9.96
CA ASN A 318 48.71 -23.44 10.05
C ASN A 318 49.15 -24.78 9.44
N SER A 319 48.25 -25.55 8.79
CA SER A 319 48.61 -26.82 8.15
C SER A 319 47.61 -27.29 7.06
N GLY A 320 46.72 -28.22 7.38
CA GLY A 320 45.87 -28.97 6.43
C GLY A 320 44.54 -29.39 7.08
N GLY A 321 43.56 -29.83 6.29
CA GLY A 321 42.31 -30.39 6.83
C GLY A 321 42.45 -31.86 7.25
N ILE A 322 41.82 -32.76 6.49
CA ILE A 322 41.91 -34.22 6.64
C ILE A 322 42.71 -34.79 5.45
N SER A 323 43.83 -35.45 5.72
CA SER A 323 44.68 -36.07 4.70
C SER A 323 44.73 -37.59 4.87
N LEU A 324 44.06 -38.32 3.97
CA LEU A 324 44.07 -39.77 3.94
C LEU A 324 45.09 -40.24 2.89
N SER A 325 46.11 -40.98 3.31
CA SER A 325 47.15 -41.52 2.43
C SER A 325 47.11 -43.05 2.43
N SER A 326 47.07 -43.66 1.23
CA SER A 326 47.03 -45.12 1.02
C SER A 326 46.04 -45.83 1.94
N THR A 327 44.89 -45.21 2.18
CA THR A 327 43.91 -45.60 3.20
C THR A 327 42.70 -46.26 2.55
N THR A 328 42.04 -47.15 3.29
CA THR A 328 40.91 -47.94 2.78
C THR A 328 39.72 -47.93 3.73
N LYS A 329 38.49 -47.99 3.19
CA LYS A 329 37.24 -48.12 3.95
C LYS A 329 37.00 -47.04 5.01
N ALA A 330 37.64 -45.87 4.88
CA ALA A 330 37.48 -44.80 5.85
C ALA A 330 36.18 -44.02 5.63
N VAL A 331 35.62 -43.53 6.73
CA VAL A 331 34.44 -42.66 6.76
C VAL A 331 34.85 -41.29 7.30
N VAL A 332 34.57 -40.25 6.52
CA VAL A 332 34.77 -38.85 6.88
C VAL A 332 33.40 -38.17 6.87
N SER A 333 32.79 -37.93 8.03
CA SER A 333 31.43 -37.37 8.06
C SER A 333 31.08 -36.40 9.18
N GLY A 334 30.18 -35.45 8.91
CA GLY A 334 29.76 -34.45 9.89
C GLY A 334 30.84 -33.43 10.30
N ASN A 335 32.02 -33.45 9.68
CA ASN A 335 33.13 -32.58 10.09
C ASN A 335 32.95 -31.16 9.56
N ILE A 336 33.37 -30.17 10.34
CA ILE A 336 33.49 -28.77 9.92
C ILE A 336 34.97 -28.51 9.66
N ILE A 337 35.33 -28.17 8.43
CA ILE A 337 36.72 -28.05 7.99
C ILE A 337 36.91 -26.71 7.29
N ASN A 338 37.77 -25.85 7.86
CA ASN A 338 38.00 -24.54 7.29
C ASN A 338 39.45 -24.05 7.31
N ASN A 339 39.71 -23.07 6.43
CA ASN A 339 40.95 -22.30 6.35
C ASN A 339 42.22 -23.16 6.12
N SER A 340 42.09 -24.33 5.48
CA SER A 340 43.24 -25.15 5.12
C SER A 340 44.10 -24.48 4.05
N GLN A 341 45.42 -24.42 4.30
CA GLN A 341 46.41 -24.00 3.28
C GLN A 341 46.59 -25.04 2.14
N THR A 342 45.85 -26.15 2.18
CA THR A 342 45.86 -27.23 1.19
C THR A 342 44.40 -27.69 0.96
N SER A 343 44.12 -29.00 0.94
CA SER A 343 42.76 -29.50 0.82
C SER A 343 42.04 -29.54 2.18
N GLY A 344 40.73 -29.29 2.18
CA GLY A 344 39.85 -29.59 3.31
C GLY A 344 39.76 -31.11 3.56
N VAL A 345 39.52 -31.89 2.51
CA VAL A 345 39.70 -33.35 2.52
C VAL A 345 40.59 -33.76 1.34
N ASN A 346 41.64 -34.53 1.58
CA ASN A 346 42.52 -35.08 0.56
C ASN A 346 42.52 -36.61 0.63
N LEU A 347 42.01 -37.26 -0.40
CA LEU A 347 42.17 -38.70 -0.64
C LEU A 347 43.40 -38.87 -1.54
N GLY A 348 44.50 -39.40 -0.98
CA GLY A 348 45.74 -39.68 -1.72
C GLY A 348 45.96 -41.17 -1.83
N SER A 349 45.98 -41.72 -3.06
CA SER A 349 46.13 -43.14 -3.35
C SER A 349 45.20 -44.05 -2.53
N SER A 350 43.98 -43.58 -2.23
CA SER A 350 43.07 -44.19 -1.26
C SER A 350 41.85 -44.81 -1.94
N ASN A 351 41.28 -45.87 -1.35
CA ASN A 351 40.27 -46.69 -2.02
C ASN A 351 39.04 -46.96 -1.14
N ASN A 352 37.84 -46.88 -1.73
CA ASN A 352 36.57 -47.10 -1.03
C ASN A 352 36.44 -46.22 0.22
N ILE A 353 36.53 -44.90 0.03
CA ILE A 353 36.33 -43.90 1.08
C ILE A 353 34.92 -43.32 0.95
N SER A 354 34.25 -43.01 2.07
CA SER A 354 32.98 -42.26 2.08
C SER A 354 33.16 -40.91 2.76
N VAL A 355 32.95 -39.82 2.04
CA VAL A 355 33.03 -38.43 2.52
C VAL A 355 31.63 -37.82 2.45
N PHE A 356 30.95 -37.63 3.59
CA PHE A 356 29.56 -37.14 3.57
C PHE A 356 29.09 -36.31 4.76
N ASN A 357 28.09 -35.44 4.57
CA ASN A 357 27.59 -34.51 5.60
C ASN A 357 28.67 -33.58 6.18
N ASN A 358 29.78 -33.30 5.48
CA ASN A 358 30.81 -32.37 5.94
C ASN A 358 30.52 -30.93 5.46
N THR A 359 30.96 -29.94 6.23
CA THR A 359 30.98 -28.52 5.82
C THR A 359 32.42 -28.09 5.59
N ILE A 360 32.77 -27.76 4.35
CA ILE A 360 34.15 -27.59 3.87
C ILE A 360 34.29 -26.20 3.23
N THR A 361 34.98 -25.28 3.91
CA THR A 361 34.97 -23.84 3.54
C THR A 361 36.31 -23.13 3.61
N ASN A 362 36.60 -22.21 2.70
CA ASN A 362 37.82 -21.37 2.70
C ASN A 362 39.13 -22.18 2.60
N ASN A 363 39.14 -23.30 1.87
CA ASN A 363 40.33 -24.11 1.64
C ASN A 363 40.84 -23.90 0.21
N VAL A 364 42.10 -24.24 -0.09
CA VAL A 364 42.62 -24.17 -1.47
C VAL A 364 41.89 -25.18 -2.37
N ILE A 365 41.64 -26.39 -1.85
CA ILE A 365 40.72 -27.36 -2.47
C ILE A 365 39.71 -27.81 -1.41
N GLY A 366 38.43 -27.93 -1.73
CA GLY A 366 37.43 -28.49 -0.82
C GLY A 366 37.68 -29.98 -0.60
N VAL A 367 37.43 -30.79 -1.63
CA VAL A 367 37.74 -32.23 -1.64
C VAL A 367 38.67 -32.56 -2.82
N ASN A 368 39.81 -33.18 -2.54
CA ASN A 368 40.79 -33.63 -3.54
C ASN A 368 40.83 -35.16 -3.61
N LEU A 369 40.59 -35.72 -4.79
CA LEU A 369 40.65 -37.15 -5.10
C LEU A 369 41.89 -37.42 -5.96
N LEU A 370 43.04 -37.48 -5.29
CA LEU A 370 44.36 -37.71 -5.88
C LEU A 370 44.67 -39.21 -5.94
N ASN A 371 44.86 -39.75 -7.15
CA ASN A 371 45.12 -41.17 -7.42
C ASN A 371 44.15 -42.16 -6.70
N SER A 372 42.91 -41.74 -6.43
CA SER A 372 41.98 -42.43 -5.53
C SER A 372 40.83 -43.10 -6.28
N THR A 373 40.29 -44.18 -5.70
CA THR A 373 39.40 -45.11 -6.42
C THR A 373 38.18 -45.54 -5.62
N ASN A 374 37.09 -45.90 -6.32
CA ASN A 374 35.85 -46.46 -5.74
C ASN A 374 35.28 -45.64 -4.56
N SER A 375 35.56 -44.34 -4.49
CA SER A 375 35.24 -43.49 -3.34
C SER A 375 34.02 -42.61 -3.61
N ARG A 376 33.25 -42.32 -2.57
CA ARG A 376 31.97 -41.61 -2.65
C ARG A 376 32.04 -40.28 -1.91
N VAL A 377 31.62 -39.20 -2.56
CA VAL A 377 31.55 -37.85 -2.00
C VAL A 377 30.11 -37.36 -2.14
N PHE A 378 29.37 -37.23 -1.05
CA PHE A 378 27.94 -36.91 -1.10
C PHE A 378 27.41 -36.18 0.13
N ASP A 379 26.28 -35.48 0.04
CA ASP A 379 25.68 -34.70 1.13
C ASP A 379 26.62 -33.62 1.75
N ASN A 380 27.70 -33.20 1.07
CA ASN A 380 28.64 -32.21 1.63
C ASN A 380 28.28 -30.78 1.21
N ILE A 381 28.52 -29.81 2.10
CA ILE A 381 28.47 -28.37 1.79
C ILE A 381 29.89 -27.90 1.51
N ILE A 382 30.21 -27.64 0.24
CA ILE A 382 31.55 -27.32 -0.25
C ILE A 382 31.50 -25.91 -0.85
N LYS A 383 32.01 -24.91 -0.12
CA LYS A 383 31.82 -23.50 -0.50
C LYS A 383 32.96 -22.55 -0.18
N PHE A 384 33.14 -21.50 -0.97
CA PHE A 384 34.20 -20.51 -0.81
C PHE A 384 35.63 -21.11 -0.82
N ASN A 385 35.84 -22.23 -1.52
CA ASN A 385 37.17 -22.80 -1.75
C ASN A 385 37.70 -22.31 -3.12
N THR A 386 39.02 -22.31 -3.34
CA THR A 386 39.56 -21.95 -4.68
C THR A 386 39.22 -23.01 -5.73
N LEU A 387 39.15 -24.28 -5.32
CA LEU A 387 38.54 -25.36 -6.11
C LEU A 387 37.60 -26.17 -5.21
N GLY A 388 36.35 -26.40 -5.61
CA GLY A 388 35.36 -27.15 -4.83
C GLY A 388 35.73 -28.63 -4.71
N VAL A 389 35.64 -29.37 -5.81
CA VAL A 389 36.09 -30.77 -5.92
C VAL A 389 37.11 -30.93 -7.04
N SER A 390 38.23 -31.58 -6.74
CA SER A 390 39.25 -31.97 -7.73
C SER A 390 39.34 -33.48 -7.81
N VAL A 391 39.32 -34.03 -9.02
CA VAL A 391 39.63 -35.44 -9.29
C VAL A 391 40.82 -35.48 -10.23
N TYR A 392 41.97 -35.98 -9.75
CA TYR A 392 43.23 -35.89 -10.48
C TYR A 392 44.08 -37.14 -10.27
N GLY A 393 44.87 -37.52 -11.27
CA GLY A 393 45.94 -38.49 -11.05
C GLY A 393 46.92 -38.60 -12.20
N LEU A 394 48.00 -39.34 -11.97
CA LEU A 394 49.05 -39.59 -12.95
C LEU A 394 49.25 -41.09 -13.15
N GLU A 395 49.56 -41.51 -14.38
CA GLU A 395 49.89 -42.90 -14.70
C GLU A 395 51.03 -43.45 -13.82
N PRO A 396 50.95 -44.70 -13.32
CA PRO A 396 49.93 -45.74 -13.57
C PRO A 396 48.70 -45.69 -12.63
N HIS A 397 48.47 -44.56 -11.94
CA HIS A 397 47.59 -44.46 -10.77
C HIS A 397 46.47 -43.42 -10.91
N ILE A 398 45.97 -43.16 -12.13
CA ILE A 398 44.86 -42.21 -12.37
C ILE A 398 43.63 -42.55 -11.51
N SER A 399 43.03 -41.52 -10.91
CA SER A 399 41.77 -41.58 -10.13
C SER A 399 40.60 -42.07 -10.98
N ARG A 400 39.87 -43.08 -10.49
CA ARG A 400 38.79 -43.72 -11.25
C ARG A 400 37.67 -44.29 -10.40
N GLU A 401 36.51 -44.52 -11.02
CA GLU A 401 35.36 -45.21 -10.40
C GLU A 401 34.85 -44.50 -9.13
N ASN A 402 35.09 -43.19 -9.00
CA ASN A 402 34.57 -42.39 -7.88
C ASN A 402 33.17 -41.86 -8.20
N LEU A 403 32.38 -41.58 -7.17
CA LEU A 403 30.99 -41.12 -7.30
C LEU A 403 30.75 -39.85 -6.47
N ILE A 404 30.53 -38.73 -7.13
CA ILE A 404 30.37 -37.39 -6.54
C ILE A 404 28.94 -36.92 -6.82
N PHE A 405 28.03 -36.99 -5.85
CA PHE A 405 26.60 -36.69 -6.06
C PHE A 405 25.98 -36.09 -4.78
N ASN A 406 24.88 -35.34 -4.91
CA ASN A 406 24.15 -34.66 -3.82
C ASN A 406 25.02 -33.74 -2.93
N ASN A 407 26.08 -33.13 -3.48
CA ASN A 407 26.85 -32.09 -2.78
C ASN A 407 26.32 -30.69 -3.15
N LEU A 408 26.48 -29.73 -2.24
CA LEU A 408 26.20 -28.31 -2.50
C LEU A 408 27.52 -27.57 -2.80
N LEU A 409 27.78 -27.30 -4.08
CA LEU A 409 28.96 -26.58 -4.57
C LEU A 409 28.60 -25.10 -4.75
N ILE A 410 28.97 -24.27 -3.77
CA ILE A 410 28.48 -22.88 -3.65
C ILE A 410 29.64 -21.88 -3.62
N GLU A 411 29.68 -20.95 -4.57
CA GLU A 411 30.62 -19.81 -4.58
C GLU A 411 32.09 -20.22 -4.35
N ASN A 412 32.52 -21.35 -4.92
CA ASN A 412 33.94 -21.68 -5.08
C ASN A 412 34.50 -20.94 -6.32
N GLU A 413 35.81 -20.68 -6.41
CA GLU A 413 36.39 -19.97 -7.57
C GLU A 413 36.34 -20.82 -8.86
N ASN A 414 36.50 -22.14 -8.72
CA ASN A 414 35.97 -23.16 -9.62
C ASN A 414 35.21 -24.20 -8.78
N ASN A 415 34.02 -24.64 -9.21
CA ASN A 415 33.24 -25.65 -8.49
C ASN A 415 33.81 -27.07 -8.64
N ALA A 416 34.25 -27.49 -9.83
CA ALA A 416 34.81 -28.83 -10.04
C ALA A 416 35.81 -28.95 -11.20
N ASP A 417 36.67 -29.96 -11.12
CA ASP A 417 37.67 -30.31 -12.12
C ASP A 417 37.94 -31.83 -12.09
N ASP A 418 37.89 -32.51 -13.25
CA ASP A 418 38.05 -33.96 -13.41
C ASP A 418 39.03 -34.31 -14.54
N ASP A 419 40.25 -34.68 -14.13
CA ASP A 419 41.31 -35.29 -14.94
C ASP A 419 41.41 -36.82 -14.68
N GLY A 420 40.34 -37.44 -14.16
CA GLY A 420 40.26 -38.87 -13.91
C GLY A 420 39.70 -39.68 -15.08
N ILE A 421 39.33 -40.93 -14.78
CA ILE A 421 38.72 -41.87 -15.75
C ILE A 421 37.50 -42.52 -15.11
N ASN A 422 36.35 -42.54 -15.79
CA ASN A 422 35.13 -43.20 -15.32
C ASN A 422 34.68 -42.76 -13.90
N ASN A 423 34.71 -41.47 -13.60
CA ASN A 423 34.09 -40.92 -12.39
C ASN A 423 32.64 -40.47 -12.72
N GLY A 424 31.70 -40.75 -11.82
CA GLY A 424 30.31 -40.32 -11.95
C GLY A 424 30.03 -39.07 -11.13
N TRP A 425 29.41 -38.07 -11.75
CA TRP A 425 28.99 -36.82 -11.09
C TRP A 425 27.49 -36.77 -10.77
N ASP A 426 26.81 -37.89 -10.97
CA ASP A 426 25.47 -38.19 -10.51
C ASP A 426 25.38 -39.69 -10.16
N ASN A 427 24.28 -40.11 -9.54
CA ASN A 427 24.04 -41.52 -9.19
C ASN A 427 22.98 -42.22 -10.08
N GLY A 428 22.63 -41.64 -11.23
CA GLY A 428 21.53 -42.09 -12.09
C GLY A 428 20.13 -41.62 -11.68
N THR A 429 20.00 -40.87 -10.57
CA THR A 429 18.74 -40.21 -10.17
C THR A 429 18.91 -38.80 -9.61
N ILE A 430 20.10 -38.44 -9.11
CA ILE A 430 20.42 -37.09 -8.61
C ILE A 430 21.93 -36.82 -8.71
N GLY A 431 22.25 -35.59 -9.13
CA GLY A 431 23.58 -35.00 -9.24
C GLY A 431 23.89 -34.07 -8.08
N ASN A 432 24.69 -33.04 -8.31
CA ASN A 432 25.10 -32.03 -7.33
C ASN A 432 24.38 -30.69 -7.58
N TYR A 433 24.32 -29.82 -6.58
CA TYR A 433 23.94 -28.42 -6.76
C TYR A 433 25.18 -27.60 -7.14
N TRP A 434 25.03 -26.75 -8.16
CA TRP A 434 26.10 -25.96 -8.76
C TRP A 434 25.72 -24.47 -8.77
N SER A 435 26.43 -23.61 -8.02
CA SER A 435 26.13 -22.16 -7.97
C SER A 435 26.37 -21.39 -9.27
N ASP A 436 27.03 -22.03 -10.23
CA ASP A 436 27.35 -21.55 -11.58
C ASP A 436 26.54 -22.25 -12.67
N TYR A 437 25.50 -23.00 -12.30
CA TYR A 437 24.48 -23.47 -13.25
C TYR A 437 23.65 -22.29 -13.77
N LEU A 438 23.41 -22.25 -15.09
CA LEU A 438 22.76 -21.14 -15.78
C LEU A 438 21.52 -21.55 -16.59
N HIS A 439 21.06 -22.80 -16.44
CA HIS A 439 19.86 -23.31 -17.12
C HIS A 439 18.65 -23.32 -16.16
N LYS A 440 17.68 -24.21 -16.40
CA LYS A 440 16.35 -24.22 -15.76
C LYS A 440 15.92 -25.63 -15.36
N ASP A 441 14.91 -25.69 -14.50
CA ASP A 441 14.13 -26.86 -14.05
C ASP A 441 12.68 -26.64 -14.55
N ILE A 442 12.42 -26.91 -15.84
CA ILE A 442 11.20 -26.46 -16.56
C ILE A 442 9.93 -27.20 -16.09
N ASP A 443 10.05 -28.41 -15.55
CA ASP A 443 8.94 -29.21 -15.00
C ASP A 443 8.88 -29.22 -13.45
N ASP A 444 9.59 -28.29 -12.80
CA ASP A 444 9.69 -28.12 -11.33
C ASP A 444 10.14 -29.38 -10.56
N ASN A 445 10.76 -30.37 -11.21
CA ASN A 445 11.10 -31.65 -10.59
C ASN A 445 12.25 -31.53 -9.57
N GLY A 446 13.12 -30.51 -9.69
CA GLY A 446 14.29 -30.26 -8.82
C GLY A 446 15.63 -30.63 -9.45
N ILE A 447 15.62 -30.95 -10.74
CA ILE A 447 16.77 -31.35 -11.53
C ILE A 447 16.75 -30.48 -12.78
N GLY A 448 17.86 -29.78 -13.05
CA GLY A 448 17.96 -28.93 -14.24
C GLY A 448 18.00 -29.76 -15.53
N ASP A 449 17.19 -29.36 -16.52
CA ASP A 449 16.94 -30.12 -17.77
C ASP A 449 18.19 -30.39 -18.64
N ILE A 450 19.28 -29.65 -18.39
CA ILE A 450 20.50 -29.67 -19.20
C ILE A 450 21.67 -30.13 -18.32
N PRO A 451 22.38 -31.23 -18.68
CA PRO A 451 23.56 -31.70 -17.94
C PRO A 451 24.59 -30.60 -17.70
N HIS A 452 25.24 -30.64 -16.53
CA HIS A 452 26.32 -29.72 -16.18
C HIS A 452 27.67 -30.36 -16.51
N ASN A 453 28.39 -29.79 -17.48
CA ASN A 453 29.72 -30.26 -17.88
C ASN A 453 30.75 -29.91 -16.81
N ILE A 454 31.59 -30.89 -16.44
CA ILE A 454 32.68 -30.70 -15.48
C ILE A 454 33.92 -30.18 -16.23
N SER A 455 34.72 -29.33 -15.58
CA SER A 455 36.04 -28.94 -16.13
C SER A 455 37.02 -30.12 -16.12
N GLY A 456 38.12 -30.00 -16.85
CA GLY A 456 39.19 -31.00 -16.90
C GLY A 456 39.21 -31.84 -18.17
N THR A 457 40.07 -32.85 -18.21
CA THR A 457 40.34 -33.66 -19.40
C THR A 457 39.49 -34.94 -19.50
N ALA A 458 38.76 -35.33 -18.46
CA ALA A 458 37.90 -36.53 -18.47
C ALA A 458 36.67 -36.39 -19.39
N GLY A 459 36.20 -35.17 -19.64
CA GLY A 459 34.94 -34.92 -20.36
C GLY A 459 33.69 -35.34 -19.58
N SER A 460 33.79 -35.42 -18.25
CA SER A 460 32.70 -35.79 -17.34
C SER A 460 31.55 -34.78 -17.37
N GLN A 461 30.33 -35.25 -17.12
CA GLN A 461 29.15 -34.41 -16.92
C GLN A 461 28.31 -34.95 -15.75
N ASP A 462 27.65 -34.06 -15.04
CA ASP A 462 26.55 -34.34 -14.13
C ASP A 462 25.25 -34.36 -14.94
N ASN A 463 24.59 -35.52 -15.02
CA ASN A 463 23.38 -35.70 -15.84
C ASN A 463 22.09 -35.27 -15.11
N PHE A 464 22.15 -35.05 -13.79
CA PHE A 464 20.98 -34.73 -12.96
C PHE A 464 21.29 -33.57 -11.98
N PRO A 465 21.79 -32.42 -12.47
CA PRO A 465 22.24 -31.33 -11.62
C PRO A 465 21.07 -30.80 -10.77
N ILE A 466 21.25 -30.73 -9.46
CA ILE A 466 20.25 -30.22 -8.53
C ILE A 466 20.08 -28.73 -8.80
N TRP A 467 18.87 -28.34 -9.22
CA TRP A 467 18.54 -26.96 -9.51
C TRP A 467 17.12 -26.63 -9.07
N TRP A 468 16.86 -25.34 -8.88
CA TRP A 468 15.52 -24.79 -8.92
C TRP A 468 15.62 -23.30 -9.24
N ASP A 469 14.93 -22.84 -10.30
CA ASP A 469 14.65 -21.44 -10.53
C ASP A 469 13.39 -20.99 -9.75
N ALA A 470 12.52 -20.15 -10.30
CA ALA A 470 11.29 -19.72 -9.63
C ALA A 470 10.25 -19.33 -10.68
N PRO A 471 8.97 -19.71 -10.50
CA PRO A 471 7.96 -19.65 -11.57
C PRO A 471 7.82 -18.23 -12.12
N ALA A 472 7.83 -18.09 -13.43
CA ALA A 472 7.75 -16.79 -14.10
C ALA A 472 6.38 -16.56 -14.72
N ILE A 473 5.84 -15.36 -14.50
CA ILE A 473 4.50 -14.95 -14.91
C ILE A 473 4.57 -13.67 -15.76
N SER A 474 4.03 -13.76 -16.97
CA SER A 474 3.79 -12.65 -17.88
C SER A 474 2.31 -12.26 -17.87
N ILE A 475 2.01 -10.99 -18.10
CA ILE A 475 0.65 -10.47 -18.21
C ILE A 475 0.38 -10.20 -19.70
N ASN A 476 -0.60 -10.88 -20.27
CA ASN A 476 -1.03 -10.70 -21.66
C ASN A 476 -2.08 -9.59 -21.75
N SER A 477 -2.97 -9.53 -20.75
CA SER A 477 -4.04 -8.54 -20.59
C SER A 477 -4.37 -8.35 -19.09
N PRO A 478 -4.74 -7.14 -18.63
CA PRO A 478 -4.86 -5.89 -19.39
C PRO A 478 -3.49 -5.28 -19.75
N ILE A 479 -3.50 -4.36 -20.73
CA ILE A 479 -2.29 -3.65 -21.18
C ILE A 479 -2.06 -2.41 -20.31
N ALA A 480 -0.80 -2.10 -20.00
CA ALA A 480 -0.45 -0.96 -19.15
C ALA A 480 -1.01 0.38 -19.67
N ASN A 481 -1.54 1.19 -18.74
CA ASN A 481 -2.19 2.49 -18.98
C ASN A 481 -3.47 2.46 -19.84
N THR A 482 -4.09 1.30 -20.07
CA THR A 482 -5.46 1.25 -20.62
C THR A 482 -6.47 1.73 -19.57
N THR A 483 -7.51 2.42 -20.04
CA THR A 483 -8.57 2.97 -19.19
C THR A 483 -9.74 2.00 -19.11
N PHE A 484 -10.26 1.79 -17.90
CA PHE A 484 -11.46 0.99 -17.63
C PHE A 484 -12.37 1.73 -16.65
N GLU A 485 -13.68 1.57 -16.83
CA GLU A 485 -14.69 2.09 -15.91
C GLU A 485 -15.25 0.95 -15.06
N LEU A 486 -15.79 -0.07 -15.73
CA LEU A 486 -16.14 -1.39 -15.18
C LEU A 486 -14.89 -2.26 -14.92
N ASN A 487 -15.06 -3.34 -14.17
CA ASN A 487 -13.97 -4.21 -13.74
C ASN A 487 -13.36 -5.02 -14.91
N PRO A 488 -12.03 -4.93 -15.14
CA PRO A 488 -11.39 -5.51 -16.32
C PRO A 488 -11.26 -7.05 -16.24
N SER A 489 -11.26 -7.68 -17.41
CA SER A 489 -10.74 -9.05 -17.56
C SER A 489 -9.22 -9.07 -17.54
N PHE A 490 -8.66 -10.24 -17.21
CA PHE A 490 -7.22 -10.49 -17.25
C PHE A 490 -6.90 -11.81 -17.96
N ASP A 491 -5.71 -11.88 -18.54
CA ASP A 491 -5.13 -13.07 -19.17
C ASP A 491 -3.61 -13.04 -18.94
N ILE A 492 -3.06 -14.14 -18.45
CA ILE A 492 -1.66 -14.27 -18.04
C ILE A 492 -1.02 -15.49 -18.71
N SER A 493 0.32 -15.50 -18.81
CA SER A 493 1.09 -16.66 -19.25
C SER A 493 2.07 -17.07 -18.16
N ILE A 494 2.18 -18.36 -17.89
CA ILE A 494 3.34 -18.91 -17.17
C ILE A 494 4.42 -19.13 -18.22
N THR A 495 5.59 -18.54 -18.03
CA THR A 495 6.69 -18.58 -19.00
C THR A 495 7.83 -19.50 -18.58
N GLU A 496 7.93 -19.82 -17.28
CA GLU A 496 8.96 -20.67 -16.67
C GLU A 496 8.31 -21.37 -15.46
N GLY A 497 8.50 -22.69 -15.33
CA GLY A 497 8.01 -23.53 -14.23
C GLY A 497 6.49 -23.81 -14.17
N ILE A 498 6.02 -24.40 -13.07
CA ILE A 498 4.65 -24.90 -12.87
C ILE A 498 3.92 -24.14 -11.75
N SER A 499 2.71 -23.62 -12.03
CA SER A 499 1.84 -23.05 -10.99
C SER A 499 1.22 -24.15 -10.11
N ASN A 500 1.35 -23.99 -8.80
CA ASN A 500 0.55 -24.69 -7.81
C ASN A 500 -0.69 -23.84 -7.42
N THR A 501 -0.48 -22.55 -7.13
CA THR A 501 -1.57 -21.60 -6.83
C THR A 501 -1.30 -20.22 -7.41
N THR A 502 -2.38 -19.52 -7.77
CA THR A 502 -2.37 -18.18 -8.38
C THR A 502 -3.43 -17.27 -7.75
N TRP A 503 -3.07 -16.00 -7.52
CA TRP A 503 -3.98 -14.99 -6.99
C TRP A 503 -3.61 -13.59 -7.47
N TYR A 504 -4.49 -12.61 -7.29
CA TYR A 504 -4.18 -11.20 -7.50
C TYR A 504 -4.58 -10.32 -6.31
N SER A 505 -4.00 -9.12 -6.27
CA SER A 505 -4.41 -8.02 -5.39
C SER A 505 -4.35 -6.69 -6.13
N ILE A 506 -5.37 -5.85 -5.94
CA ILE A 506 -5.41 -4.45 -6.41
C ILE A 506 -5.26 -3.44 -5.26
N ASP A 507 -4.86 -3.90 -4.08
CA ASP A 507 -4.78 -3.13 -2.82
C ASP A 507 -3.46 -3.36 -2.05
N ASN A 508 -2.38 -3.65 -2.79
CA ASN A 508 -1.03 -3.89 -2.27
C ASN A 508 -0.93 -5.07 -1.27
N GLY A 509 -1.74 -6.11 -1.49
CA GLY A 509 -1.71 -7.38 -0.76
C GLY A 509 -2.63 -7.45 0.46
N ILE A 510 -3.49 -6.45 0.69
CA ILE A 510 -4.46 -6.46 1.80
C ILE A 510 -5.56 -7.50 1.53
N THR A 511 -6.09 -7.54 0.31
CA THR A 511 -7.03 -8.56 -0.17
C THR A 511 -6.39 -9.34 -1.31
N ASN A 512 -6.35 -10.67 -1.19
CA ASN A 512 -5.79 -11.57 -2.18
C ASN A 512 -6.89 -12.50 -2.71
N ILE A 513 -7.19 -12.40 -4.01
CA ILE A 513 -8.25 -13.19 -4.67
C ILE A 513 -7.60 -14.32 -5.47
N THR A 514 -7.77 -15.55 -5.00
CA THR A 514 -7.32 -16.78 -5.69
C THR A 514 -8.19 -17.06 -6.91
N PHE A 515 -7.56 -17.49 -8.01
CA PHE A 515 -8.26 -17.89 -9.23
C PHE A 515 -7.65 -19.17 -9.82
N ASN A 516 -8.46 -19.90 -10.60
CA ASN A 516 -8.07 -21.15 -11.26
C ASN A 516 -7.89 -20.91 -12.76
N GLY A 517 -6.82 -21.45 -13.35
CA GLY A 517 -6.48 -21.22 -14.75
C GLY A 517 -5.70 -19.92 -14.96
N LEU A 518 -5.65 -19.45 -16.21
CA LEU A 518 -4.78 -18.34 -16.64
C LEU A 518 -5.52 -17.07 -17.05
N ASN A 519 -6.85 -17.03 -16.92
CA ASN A 519 -7.66 -15.84 -17.18
C ASN A 519 -8.85 -15.75 -16.22
N GLY A 520 -9.45 -14.57 -16.19
CA GLY A 520 -10.59 -14.26 -15.33
C GLY A 520 -11.00 -12.80 -15.42
N VAL A 521 -11.66 -12.32 -14.36
CA VAL A 521 -12.08 -10.92 -14.21
C VAL A 521 -11.69 -10.45 -12.82
N ILE A 522 -11.26 -9.18 -12.72
CA ILE A 522 -11.01 -8.53 -11.43
C ILE A 522 -12.33 -8.39 -10.67
N ASP A 523 -12.31 -8.62 -9.36
CA ASP A 523 -13.51 -8.59 -8.53
C ASP A 523 -14.18 -7.20 -8.55
N ASN A 524 -15.49 -7.20 -8.79
CA ASN A 524 -16.27 -5.98 -8.98
C ASN A 524 -16.38 -5.15 -7.68
N VAL A 525 -16.44 -5.79 -6.52
CA VAL A 525 -16.54 -5.10 -5.23
C VAL A 525 -15.20 -4.43 -4.90
N LEU A 526 -14.08 -5.12 -5.08
CA LEU A 526 -12.75 -4.55 -4.93
C LEU A 526 -12.48 -3.42 -5.93
N TRP A 527 -12.94 -3.57 -7.17
CA TRP A 527 -12.77 -2.56 -8.23
C TRP A 527 -13.57 -1.28 -7.96
N ASN A 528 -14.80 -1.38 -7.47
CA ASN A 528 -15.63 -0.22 -7.17
C ASN A 528 -15.24 0.46 -5.85
N ASN A 529 -14.50 -0.23 -4.98
CA ASN A 529 -13.80 0.37 -3.84
C ASN A 529 -12.53 1.16 -4.23
N LYS A 530 -12.23 1.33 -5.53
CA LYS A 530 -11.19 2.23 -6.03
C LYS A 530 -11.80 3.54 -6.52
N GLY A 531 -11.22 4.66 -6.11
CA GLY A 531 -11.41 5.94 -6.78
C GLY A 531 -10.61 6.01 -8.10
N ASP A 532 -10.87 7.05 -8.87
CA ASP A 532 -10.26 7.25 -10.18
C ASP A 532 -8.76 7.54 -10.13
N GLY A 533 -8.08 7.19 -11.22
CA GLY A 533 -6.64 7.28 -11.39
C GLY A 533 -5.98 5.90 -11.58
N PRO A 534 -4.65 5.80 -11.36
CA PRO A 534 -3.91 4.58 -11.61
C PRO A 534 -4.22 3.48 -10.57
N VAL A 535 -4.64 2.31 -11.06
CA VAL A 535 -4.83 1.09 -10.25
C VAL A 535 -3.78 0.05 -10.69
N THR A 536 -2.92 -0.36 -9.75
CA THR A 536 -1.93 -1.42 -9.99
C THR A 536 -2.52 -2.77 -9.60
N ILE A 537 -2.64 -3.67 -10.58
CA ILE A 537 -2.97 -5.08 -10.36
C ILE A 537 -1.67 -5.86 -10.15
N ASN A 538 -1.55 -6.51 -9.00
CA ASN A 538 -0.44 -7.39 -8.65
C ASN A 538 -0.89 -8.83 -8.83
N PHE A 539 -0.30 -9.55 -9.78
CA PHE A 539 -0.53 -10.98 -10.02
C PHE A 539 0.58 -11.80 -9.37
N PHE A 540 0.18 -12.80 -8.59
CA PHE A 540 1.06 -13.69 -7.86
C PHE A 540 0.89 -15.12 -8.34
N ILE A 541 2.02 -15.80 -8.48
CA ILE A 541 2.12 -17.25 -8.72
C ILE A 541 2.97 -17.86 -7.61
N ASN A 542 2.62 -19.06 -7.19
CA ASN A 542 3.38 -19.86 -6.22
C ASN A 542 3.60 -21.27 -6.78
N ASP A 543 4.81 -21.79 -6.58
CA ASP A 543 5.22 -23.15 -6.98
C ASP A 543 4.73 -24.25 -6.02
N SER A 544 5.14 -25.49 -6.27
CA SER A 544 4.90 -26.63 -5.38
C SER A 544 5.68 -26.58 -4.05
N ARG A 545 6.65 -25.67 -3.90
CA ARG A 545 7.65 -25.61 -2.82
C ARG A 545 7.48 -24.40 -1.87
N GLY A 546 6.61 -23.44 -2.19
CA GLY A 546 6.33 -22.23 -1.42
C GLY A 546 7.03 -20.93 -1.91
N HIS A 547 7.63 -20.92 -3.10
CA HIS A 547 8.24 -19.72 -3.67
C HIS A 547 7.24 -18.91 -4.50
N THR A 548 7.02 -17.67 -4.09
CA THR A 548 6.10 -16.74 -4.73
C THR A 548 6.81 -15.81 -5.70
N LYS A 549 6.28 -15.64 -6.92
CA LYS A 549 6.67 -14.59 -7.86
C LYS A 549 5.55 -13.58 -8.03
N LEU A 550 5.92 -12.32 -8.27
CA LEU A 550 5.04 -11.19 -8.54
C LEU A 550 5.32 -10.65 -9.95
N SER A 551 4.26 -10.42 -10.72
CA SER A 551 4.24 -9.50 -11.85
C SER A 551 3.09 -8.50 -11.68
N ASN A 552 3.21 -7.29 -12.21
CA ASN A 552 2.16 -6.29 -12.05
C ASN A 552 1.94 -5.45 -13.31
N VAL A 553 0.72 -4.92 -13.43
CA VAL A 553 0.33 -3.96 -14.46
C VAL A 553 -0.43 -2.81 -13.81
N THR A 554 -0.11 -1.57 -14.21
CA THR A 554 -0.89 -0.39 -13.83
C THR A 554 -1.81 0.00 -14.98
N ILE A 555 -3.10 0.04 -14.69
CA ILE A 555 -4.18 0.51 -15.57
C ILE A 555 -4.80 1.77 -14.97
N ILE A 556 -5.74 2.40 -15.67
CA ILE A 556 -6.44 3.60 -15.18
C ILE A 556 -7.90 3.24 -14.92
N LYS A 557 -8.37 3.42 -13.68
CA LYS A 557 -9.82 3.52 -13.42
C LYS A 557 -10.25 4.95 -13.71
N PHE A 558 -11.32 5.14 -14.47
CA PHE A 558 -11.89 6.46 -14.71
C PHE A 558 -13.41 6.36 -14.88
N THR A 559 -14.15 7.07 -14.02
CA THR A 559 -15.61 7.16 -14.05
C THR A 559 -16.09 8.45 -14.71
N HIS A 560 -17.16 8.39 -15.50
CA HIS A 560 -17.80 9.55 -16.10
C HIS A 560 -19.33 9.50 -15.91
N SER A 561 -19.95 10.67 -15.73
CA SER A 561 -21.39 10.80 -15.89
C SER A 561 -21.79 10.75 -17.38
N PRO A 562 -22.88 10.05 -17.76
CA PRO A 562 -23.38 10.04 -19.13
C PRO A 562 -23.63 11.44 -19.69
N LEU A 563 -23.11 11.72 -20.88
CA LEU A 563 -23.25 13.03 -21.52
C LEU A 563 -24.57 13.10 -22.31
N ILE A 564 -25.57 13.77 -21.73
CA ILE A 564 -26.87 14.01 -22.36
C ILE A 564 -26.84 15.28 -23.22
N THR A 565 -27.30 15.18 -24.47
CA THR A 565 -27.59 16.33 -25.35
C THR A 565 -29.08 16.34 -25.69
N ILE A 566 -29.71 17.51 -25.65
CA ILE A 566 -31.11 17.71 -26.06
C ILE A 566 -31.10 18.29 -27.48
N ILE A 567 -31.87 17.69 -28.37
CA ILE A 567 -32.05 18.10 -29.77
C ILE A 567 -33.38 18.83 -29.93
N GLU A 568 -34.45 18.27 -29.35
CA GLU A 568 -35.78 18.89 -29.22
C GLU A 568 -36.30 18.65 -27.78
N PRO A 569 -37.11 19.56 -27.21
CA PRO A 569 -37.45 20.88 -27.74
C PRO A 569 -36.26 21.85 -27.71
N ILE A 570 -36.33 22.93 -28.48
CA ILE A 570 -35.30 23.98 -28.48
C ILE A 570 -35.56 25.05 -27.40
N MET A 571 -34.50 25.80 -27.04
CA MET A 571 -34.55 26.80 -25.98
C MET A 571 -35.58 27.90 -26.26
N ASN A 572 -36.44 28.18 -25.27
CA ASN A 572 -37.54 29.15 -25.32
C ASN A 572 -38.60 28.87 -26.41
N GLN A 573 -38.74 27.61 -26.86
CA GLN A 573 -39.83 27.21 -27.74
C GLN A 573 -41.17 27.31 -27.01
N ILE A 574 -42.17 27.93 -27.65
CA ILE A 574 -43.49 28.16 -27.06
C ILE A 574 -44.41 26.97 -27.33
N PHE A 575 -45.07 26.47 -26.29
CA PHE A 575 -46.06 25.41 -26.33
C PHE A 575 -47.36 25.86 -25.65
N ARG A 576 -48.48 25.24 -26.04
CA ARG A 576 -49.84 25.58 -25.56
C ARG A 576 -50.41 24.44 -24.72
N PHE A 577 -51.53 23.85 -25.13
CA PHE A 577 -52.18 22.76 -24.40
C PHE A 577 -51.45 21.42 -24.53
N THR A 578 -50.83 21.14 -25.69
CA THR A 578 -50.12 19.88 -25.94
C THR A 578 -48.71 19.94 -25.35
N ALA A 579 -48.34 18.94 -24.56
CA ALA A 579 -46.99 18.76 -24.05
C ALA A 579 -45.97 18.56 -25.18
N PRO A 580 -44.73 19.05 -25.03
CA PRO A 580 -43.70 18.92 -26.06
C PRO A 580 -43.26 17.46 -26.29
N GLU A 581 -42.92 17.17 -27.55
CA GLU A 581 -42.06 16.02 -27.89
C GLU A 581 -40.62 16.35 -27.50
N PHE A 582 -39.86 15.34 -27.06
CA PHE A 582 -38.43 15.43 -26.81
C PHE A 582 -37.64 14.47 -27.68
N ASN A 583 -36.42 14.88 -28.01
CA ASN A 583 -35.42 14.09 -28.71
C ASN A 583 -34.06 14.37 -28.09
N ILE A 584 -33.39 13.33 -27.58
CA ILE A 584 -32.11 13.44 -26.87
C ILE A 584 -31.08 12.46 -27.43
N THR A 585 -29.80 12.70 -27.14
CA THR A 585 -28.75 11.69 -27.28
C THR A 585 -27.98 11.55 -25.98
N ILE A 586 -27.46 10.36 -25.72
CA ILE A 586 -26.66 10.05 -24.53
C ILE A 586 -25.39 9.37 -25.02
N ASN A 587 -24.22 9.91 -24.65
CA ASN A 587 -22.92 9.37 -25.00
C ASN A 587 -22.15 9.01 -23.73
N ASP A 588 -21.72 7.74 -23.63
CA ASP A 588 -21.09 7.16 -22.45
C ASP A 588 -20.18 5.98 -22.86
N LEU A 589 -19.25 5.61 -21.98
CA LEU A 589 -18.44 4.39 -22.08
C LEU A 589 -19.16 3.20 -21.44
N SER A 590 -19.95 3.44 -20.38
CA SER A 590 -20.75 2.40 -19.74
C SER A 590 -22.14 2.24 -20.38
N PRO A 591 -22.70 1.02 -20.43
CA PRO A 591 -24.09 0.80 -20.82
C PRO A 591 -25.06 1.61 -19.95
N ILE A 592 -25.98 2.34 -20.59
CA ILE A 592 -27.03 3.10 -19.89
C ILE A 592 -28.03 2.14 -19.24
N ASN A 593 -28.36 2.39 -17.97
CA ASN A 593 -29.18 1.53 -17.12
C ASN A 593 -30.60 2.09 -16.98
N THR A 594 -30.74 3.35 -16.59
CA THR A 594 -32.05 4.03 -16.45
C THR A 594 -32.00 5.48 -16.92
N ILE A 595 -33.11 5.96 -17.49
CA ILE A 595 -33.27 7.34 -18.00
C ILE A 595 -34.64 7.88 -17.58
N TRP A 596 -34.69 9.17 -17.21
CA TRP A 596 -35.92 9.84 -16.78
C TRP A 596 -35.83 11.35 -17.01
N TYR A 597 -36.96 12.06 -16.90
CA TYR A 597 -36.98 13.51 -16.81
C TYR A 597 -37.84 14.00 -15.64
N THR A 598 -37.67 15.26 -15.28
CA THR A 598 -38.59 16.02 -14.43
C THR A 598 -38.96 17.34 -15.11
N ILE A 599 -40.14 17.86 -14.77
CA ILE A 599 -40.66 19.17 -15.17
C ILE A 599 -40.87 20.06 -13.93
N ASN A 600 -41.39 19.46 -12.85
CA ASN A 600 -41.68 20.11 -11.57
C ASN A 600 -40.48 20.11 -10.60
N SER A 601 -39.31 20.55 -11.07
CA SER A 601 -38.08 20.72 -10.25
C SER A 601 -37.64 19.49 -9.43
N GLY A 602 -37.88 18.27 -9.93
CA GLY A 602 -37.45 17.02 -9.31
C GLY A 602 -38.45 16.38 -8.35
N ILE A 603 -39.67 16.91 -8.23
CA ILE A 603 -40.74 16.34 -7.38
C ILE A 603 -41.26 15.02 -7.98
N THR A 604 -41.44 14.97 -9.31
CA THR A 604 -41.87 13.77 -10.05
C THR A 604 -40.84 13.41 -11.12
N ASN A 605 -40.36 12.16 -11.10
CA ASN A 605 -39.43 11.61 -12.09
C ASN A 605 -40.17 10.66 -13.05
N TYR A 606 -40.17 11.00 -14.34
CA TYR A 606 -40.81 10.22 -15.40
C TYR A 606 -39.77 9.36 -16.13
N THR A 607 -39.68 8.08 -15.77
CA THR A 607 -38.83 7.10 -16.46
C THR A 607 -39.37 6.77 -17.85
N PHE A 608 -38.49 6.70 -18.85
CA PHE A 608 -38.85 6.37 -20.23
C PHE A 608 -37.86 5.37 -20.86
N SER A 609 -38.14 4.94 -22.09
CA SER A 609 -37.32 3.98 -22.83
C SER A 609 -37.15 4.41 -24.29
N GLY A 610 -35.91 4.42 -24.79
CA GLY A 610 -35.58 5.03 -26.07
C GLY A 610 -35.05 6.46 -25.90
N LEU A 611 -34.86 7.16 -27.01
CA LEU A 611 -34.24 8.51 -27.05
C LEU A 611 -35.19 9.62 -27.54
N THR A 612 -36.42 9.27 -27.89
CA THR A 612 -37.51 10.20 -28.21
C THR A 612 -38.77 9.83 -27.43
N GLY A 613 -39.66 10.80 -27.22
CA GLY A 613 -40.91 10.61 -26.48
C GLY A 613 -41.63 11.92 -26.22
N PHE A 614 -42.66 11.91 -25.37
CA PHE A 614 -43.40 13.11 -24.99
C PHE A 614 -43.24 13.40 -23.50
N ILE A 615 -43.22 14.69 -23.16
CA ILE A 615 -43.40 15.14 -21.78
C ILE A 615 -44.82 14.78 -21.31
N ASN A 616 -44.97 14.47 -20.02
CA ASN A 616 -46.21 13.95 -19.49
C ASN A 616 -47.34 14.99 -19.59
N GLN A 617 -48.36 14.70 -20.41
CA GLN A 617 -49.46 15.60 -20.68
C GLN A 617 -50.18 16.08 -19.41
N THR A 618 -50.37 15.23 -18.41
CA THR A 618 -51.05 15.61 -17.17
C THR A 618 -50.24 16.61 -16.35
N SER A 619 -48.92 16.40 -16.17
CA SER A 619 -48.12 17.40 -15.46
C SER A 619 -47.77 18.62 -16.31
N TRP A 620 -47.79 18.53 -17.65
CA TRP A 620 -47.78 19.72 -18.50
C TRP A 620 -49.04 20.58 -18.30
N GLU A 621 -50.20 19.96 -18.07
CA GLU A 621 -51.44 20.66 -17.73
C GLU A 621 -51.39 21.30 -16.32
N GLU A 622 -50.62 20.72 -15.38
CA GLU A 622 -50.48 21.19 -13.98
C GLU A 622 -49.57 22.42 -13.80
N GLU A 623 -48.56 22.63 -14.66
CA GLU A 623 -47.67 23.82 -14.59
C GLU A 623 -48.43 25.13 -14.90
N GLU A 624 -47.98 26.27 -14.36
CA GLU A 624 -48.51 27.60 -14.74
C GLU A 624 -47.92 28.09 -16.07
N ASP A 625 -48.54 29.11 -16.69
CA ASP A 625 -48.02 29.70 -17.94
C ASP A 625 -46.76 30.56 -17.67
N GLY A 626 -45.76 30.45 -18.54
CA GLY A 626 -44.44 31.06 -18.43
C GLY A 626 -43.28 30.08 -18.67
N SER A 627 -42.09 30.41 -18.18
CA SER A 627 -40.85 29.66 -18.41
C SER A 627 -40.78 28.34 -17.61
N ILE A 628 -40.87 27.21 -18.30
CA ILE A 628 -40.83 25.86 -17.73
C ILE A 628 -39.46 25.22 -17.97
N THR A 629 -38.86 24.65 -16.91
CA THR A 629 -37.54 23.97 -16.98
C THR A 629 -37.72 22.45 -16.94
N ILE A 630 -37.31 21.77 -18.01
CA ILE A 630 -37.27 20.30 -18.05
C ILE A 630 -35.83 19.84 -17.84
N ILE A 631 -35.62 18.90 -16.91
CA ILE A 631 -34.30 18.29 -16.68
C ILE A 631 -34.37 16.81 -17.01
N PHE A 632 -33.55 16.37 -17.96
CA PHE A 632 -33.33 14.97 -18.32
C PHE A 632 -32.17 14.40 -17.51
N TYR A 633 -32.27 13.13 -17.15
CA TYR A 633 -31.30 12.37 -16.37
C TYR A 633 -31.03 11.02 -17.02
N ALA A 634 -29.80 10.55 -16.86
CA ALA A 634 -29.35 9.23 -17.26
C ALA A 634 -28.43 8.67 -16.19
N ASN A 635 -28.60 7.39 -15.88
CA ASN A 635 -27.75 6.65 -14.96
C ASN A 635 -27.21 5.42 -15.70
N ASP A 636 -25.91 5.18 -15.60
CA ASP A 636 -25.24 4.07 -16.27
C ASP A 636 -25.24 2.77 -15.44
N SER A 637 -24.55 1.75 -15.94
CA SER A 637 -24.35 0.46 -15.26
C SER A 637 -23.29 0.50 -14.14
N ALA A 638 -22.50 1.56 -14.03
CA ALA A 638 -21.53 1.78 -12.95
C ALA A 638 -22.14 2.57 -11.75
N GLY A 639 -23.26 3.27 -11.97
CA GLY A 639 -23.94 4.14 -11.01
C GLY A 639 -23.67 5.64 -11.19
N ASN A 640 -23.09 6.06 -12.31
CA ASN A 640 -22.81 7.45 -12.60
C ASN A 640 -24.06 8.17 -13.13
N LEU A 641 -24.41 9.31 -12.51
CA LEU A 641 -25.57 10.12 -12.89
C LEU A 641 -25.16 11.31 -13.76
N GLY A 642 -25.65 11.35 -14.99
CA GLY A 642 -25.61 12.50 -15.89
C GLY A 642 -26.96 13.23 -15.93
N PHE A 643 -26.93 14.54 -16.19
CA PHE A 643 -28.15 15.34 -16.37
C PHE A 643 -27.98 16.48 -17.38
N LYS A 644 -29.09 16.93 -17.97
CA LYS A 644 -29.13 18.09 -18.87
C LYS A 644 -30.50 18.77 -18.81
N GLU A 645 -30.49 20.09 -18.70
CA GLU A 645 -31.71 20.92 -18.67
C GLU A 645 -31.97 21.66 -19.99
N ILE A 646 -33.25 21.98 -20.22
CA ILE A 646 -33.77 22.88 -21.25
C ILE A 646 -34.88 23.76 -20.66
N ILE A 647 -34.98 25.00 -21.11
CA ILE A 647 -36.08 25.92 -20.74
C ILE A 647 -36.95 26.15 -21.99
N ILE A 648 -38.25 26.07 -21.81
CA ILE A 648 -39.29 26.30 -22.83
C ILE A 648 -40.37 27.21 -22.23
N GLU A 649 -41.27 27.73 -23.07
CA GLU A 649 -42.35 28.61 -22.62
C GLU A 649 -43.71 27.93 -22.78
N LYS A 650 -44.58 28.08 -21.78
CA LYS A 650 -46.00 27.68 -21.84
C LYS A 650 -46.89 28.93 -21.93
N ASP A 651 -47.79 29.00 -22.90
CA ASP A 651 -48.73 30.10 -23.04
C ASP A 651 -50.12 29.59 -23.47
N THR A 652 -51.13 29.82 -22.63
CA THR A 652 -52.54 29.47 -22.90
C THR A 652 -53.52 30.65 -22.74
N ILE A 653 -53.01 31.88 -22.54
CA ILE A 653 -53.83 33.05 -22.19
C ILE A 653 -54.35 33.73 -23.46
N ALA A 654 -55.65 34.05 -23.51
CA ALA A 654 -56.23 34.75 -24.66
C ALA A 654 -56.15 36.29 -24.54
N PRO A 655 -55.79 37.02 -25.64
CA PRO A 655 -55.64 38.48 -25.62
C PRO A 655 -56.87 39.24 -25.12
N ASN A 656 -56.67 40.11 -24.12
CA ASN A 656 -57.78 40.83 -23.48
C ASN A 656 -58.10 42.15 -24.22
N ILE A 657 -59.33 42.29 -24.72
CA ILE A 657 -59.78 43.46 -25.49
C ILE A 657 -60.63 44.40 -24.60
N THR A 658 -60.43 45.70 -24.75
CA THR A 658 -61.27 46.77 -24.16
C THR A 658 -61.78 47.70 -25.25
N ILE A 659 -63.07 48.06 -25.18
CA ILE A 659 -63.73 48.99 -26.11
C ILE A 659 -63.93 50.30 -25.36
N TYR A 660 -63.43 51.40 -25.91
CA TYR A 660 -63.59 52.75 -25.35
C TYR A 660 -64.71 53.53 -26.04
N TYR A 661 -64.91 53.30 -27.34
CA TYR A 661 -65.99 53.88 -28.15
C TYR A 661 -66.25 52.99 -29.39
N PRO A 662 -67.47 52.87 -29.93
CA PRO A 662 -68.73 53.47 -29.49
C PRO A 662 -69.26 52.95 -28.15
N GLY A 663 -70.13 53.73 -27.51
CA GLY A 663 -70.85 53.31 -26.30
C GLY A 663 -72.04 52.38 -26.62
N PRO A 664 -72.53 51.60 -25.63
CA PRO A 664 -73.66 50.68 -25.83
C PRO A 664 -74.92 51.41 -26.30
N ASN A 665 -75.54 50.89 -27.35
CA ASN A 665 -76.74 51.45 -28.01
C ASN A 665 -76.60 52.91 -28.50
N HIS A 666 -75.38 53.43 -28.70
CA HIS A 666 -75.19 54.77 -29.26
C HIS A 666 -75.95 54.93 -30.59
N LEU A 667 -76.70 56.02 -30.74
CA LEU A 667 -77.48 56.33 -31.93
C LEU A 667 -76.61 57.00 -32.99
N CYS A 668 -76.62 56.44 -34.19
CA CYS A 668 -75.77 56.82 -35.32
C CYS A 668 -76.65 57.15 -36.53
N GLY A 669 -76.38 58.29 -37.18
CA GLY A 669 -77.05 58.68 -38.43
C GLY A 669 -76.59 57.88 -39.65
N ILE A 670 -76.83 58.46 -40.84
CA ILE A 670 -76.41 57.90 -42.13
C ILE A 670 -74.89 57.68 -42.24
N HIS A 671 -74.07 58.49 -41.56
CA HIS A 671 -72.61 58.38 -41.57
C HIS A 671 -72.07 57.34 -40.58
N SER A 672 -70.97 56.68 -40.95
CA SER A 672 -70.31 55.65 -40.14
C SER A 672 -69.75 56.24 -38.83
N PRO A 673 -70.07 55.67 -37.66
CA PRO A 673 -69.51 56.13 -36.40
C PRO A 673 -68.01 55.87 -36.32
N ASN A 674 -67.39 56.53 -35.35
CA ASN A 674 -66.00 56.29 -34.97
C ASN A 674 -65.86 55.17 -33.93
N TYR A 675 -64.64 54.67 -33.73
CA TYR A 675 -64.28 53.71 -32.69
C TYR A 675 -62.89 53.93 -32.10
N ALA A 676 -62.70 53.39 -30.89
CA ALA A 676 -61.43 53.30 -30.19
C ALA A 676 -61.43 52.06 -29.28
N VAL A 677 -60.35 51.28 -29.32
CA VAL A 677 -60.18 50.02 -28.58
C VAL A 677 -58.74 49.90 -28.07
N GLY A 678 -58.55 49.17 -26.98
CA GLY A 678 -57.24 48.79 -26.44
C GLY A 678 -57.14 47.28 -26.30
N ILE A 679 -55.95 46.72 -26.48
CA ILE A 679 -55.66 45.30 -26.30
C ILE A 679 -54.52 45.20 -25.30
N ASN A 680 -54.70 44.35 -24.29
CA ASN A 680 -53.68 44.03 -23.30
C ASN A 680 -53.21 42.60 -23.58
N GLU A 681 -52.07 42.50 -24.26
CA GLU A 681 -51.38 41.26 -24.58
C GLU A 681 -49.87 41.53 -24.65
N SER A 682 -49.07 40.61 -24.12
CA SER A 682 -47.61 40.57 -24.19
C SER A 682 -47.12 39.99 -25.52
N ASN A 683 -47.75 38.90 -25.98
CA ASN A 683 -47.34 38.10 -27.14
C ASN A 683 -48.14 38.45 -28.42
N PHE A 684 -48.55 39.72 -28.56
CA PHE A 684 -49.51 40.17 -29.59
C PHE A 684 -49.06 39.91 -31.03
N ASP A 685 -49.95 39.33 -31.84
CA ASP A 685 -49.76 39.12 -33.28
C ASP A 685 -50.68 40.04 -34.12
N SER A 686 -52.01 39.86 -34.06
CA SER A 686 -52.94 40.61 -34.93
C SER A 686 -54.31 40.95 -34.31
N ALA A 687 -55.04 41.86 -34.95
CA ALA A 687 -56.40 42.27 -34.55
C ALA A 687 -57.29 42.66 -35.74
N TRP A 688 -58.60 42.37 -35.64
CA TRP A 688 -59.59 42.66 -36.67
C TRP A 688 -60.99 42.91 -36.10
N TYR A 689 -61.88 43.53 -36.87
CA TYR A 689 -63.29 43.75 -36.48
C TYR A 689 -64.27 43.28 -37.55
N SER A 690 -65.54 43.08 -37.20
CA SER A 690 -66.65 42.87 -38.14
C SER A 690 -67.93 43.58 -37.69
N LEU A 691 -68.78 43.95 -38.66
CA LEU A 691 -70.12 44.50 -38.43
C LEU A 691 -71.17 43.42 -38.70
N ASN A 692 -72.10 43.20 -37.76
CA ASN A 692 -73.13 42.15 -37.79
C ASN A 692 -72.61 40.73 -38.11
N GLY A 693 -71.34 40.43 -37.79
CA GLY A 693 -70.70 39.15 -38.14
C GLY A 693 -70.36 38.99 -39.62
N GLY A 694 -70.35 40.09 -40.39
CA GLY A 694 -69.93 40.13 -41.79
C GLY A 694 -68.41 40.07 -41.96
N LYS A 695 -67.90 40.76 -42.97
CA LYS A 695 -66.48 40.77 -43.36
C LYS A 695 -65.56 41.18 -42.19
N ASN A 696 -64.51 40.39 -41.96
CA ASN A 696 -63.43 40.75 -41.05
C ASN A 696 -62.52 41.82 -41.68
N ILE A 697 -62.23 42.88 -40.93
CA ILE A 697 -61.40 44.01 -41.33
C ILE A 697 -60.26 44.17 -40.31
N THR A 698 -59.04 43.83 -40.73
CA THR A 698 -57.82 43.95 -39.93
C THR A 698 -57.49 45.42 -39.62
N TYR A 699 -57.06 45.70 -38.39
CA TYR A 699 -56.60 47.03 -37.99
C TYR A 699 -55.44 46.92 -37.00
N ASN A 700 -54.48 47.85 -37.07
CA ASN A 700 -53.47 47.99 -36.02
C ASN A 700 -54.13 48.69 -34.80
N PRO A 701 -54.16 48.08 -33.60
CA PRO A 701 -54.83 48.69 -32.45
C PRO A 701 -54.06 49.87 -31.83
N PHE A 702 -52.75 49.97 -32.06
CA PHE A 702 -51.85 50.87 -31.32
C PHE A 702 -51.64 52.26 -31.95
N THR A 703 -52.32 52.59 -33.07
CA THR A 703 -52.20 53.93 -33.68
C THR A 703 -53.22 54.92 -33.08
N SER A 704 -52.71 56.05 -32.58
CA SER A 704 -53.35 56.96 -31.61
C SER A 704 -54.44 57.90 -32.16
N ASN A 705 -55.05 57.59 -33.30
CA ASN A 705 -56.08 58.43 -33.92
C ASN A 705 -57.46 57.77 -33.79
N ILE A 706 -58.49 58.61 -33.63
CA ILE A 706 -59.90 58.20 -33.75
C ILE A 706 -60.12 57.57 -35.13
N LYS A 707 -60.70 56.36 -35.17
CA LYS A 707 -60.88 55.56 -36.38
C LYS A 707 -62.35 55.57 -36.78
N PHE A 708 -62.64 55.45 -38.07
CA PHE A 708 -64.00 55.27 -38.58
C PHE A 708 -64.17 53.82 -39.04
N PHE A 709 -65.37 53.27 -38.89
CA PHE A 709 -65.72 52.00 -39.54
C PHE A 709 -65.74 52.17 -41.07
N ASP A 710 -65.57 51.08 -41.82
CA ASP A 710 -65.70 51.11 -43.27
C ASP A 710 -67.10 51.63 -43.67
N SER A 711 -67.13 52.74 -44.40
CA SER A 711 -68.37 53.42 -44.77
C SER A 711 -69.17 52.65 -45.81
N THR A 712 -68.55 51.75 -46.58
CA THR A 712 -69.26 50.85 -47.51
C THR A 712 -70.02 49.80 -46.72
N GLU A 713 -69.35 49.14 -45.77
CA GLU A 713 -69.98 48.14 -44.89
C GLU A 713 -71.05 48.80 -44.00
N TRP A 714 -70.82 50.02 -43.48
CA TRP A 714 -71.82 50.76 -42.71
C TRP A 714 -73.07 51.14 -43.54
N ASN A 715 -72.88 51.55 -44.81
CA ASN A 715 -73.99 51.92 -45.69
C ASN A 715 -74.83 50.72 -46.12
N ASN A 716 -74.23 49.53 -46.23
CA ASN A 716 -74.94 48.28 -46.53
C ASN A 716 -75.86 47.80 -45.39
N ILE A 717 -75.75 48.37 -44.19
CA ILE A 717 -76.55 48.00 -43.01
C ILE A 717 -77.76 48.94 -42.89
N GLY A 718 -78.96 48.37 -42.82
CA GLY A 718 -80.21 49.12 -42.61
C GLY A 718 -80.40 49.59 -41.16
N ASN A 719 -81.45 50.38 -40.93
CA ASN A 719 -81.74 50.99 -39.63
C ASN A 719 -82.18 49.94 -38.59
N GLY A 720 -81.88 50.20 -37.31
CA GLY A 720 -82.05 49.23 -36.23
C GLY A 720 -80.78 49.01 -35.43
N THR A 721 -80.61 47.82 -34.85
CA THR A 721 -79.42 47.48 -34.04
C THR A 721 -78.29 46.93 -34.90
N VAL A 722 -77.08 47.44 -34.70
CA VAL A 722 -75.84 46.93 -35.32
C VAL A 722 -74.92 46.37 -34.24
N PHE A 723 -74.47 45.14 -34.41
CA PHE A 723 -73.43 44.52 -33.58
C PHE A 723 -72.05 44.78 -34.19
N ILE A 724 -71.07 45.06 -33.35
CA ILE A 724 -69.68 45.31 -33.74
C ILE A 724 -68.81 44.39 -32.91
N ILE A 725 -68.07 43.51 -33.57
CA ILE A 725 -67.23 42.49 -32.92
C ILE A 725 -65.77 42.83 -33.19
N PHE A 726 -64.96 42.92 -32.15
CA PHE A 726 -63.51 43.07 -32.23
C PHE A 726 -62.84 41.75 -31.80
N TYR A 727 -61.71 41.43 -32.41
CA TYR A 727 -60.93 40.21 -32.21
C TYR A 727 -59.44 40.53 -32.12
N ALA A 728 -58.69 39.69 -31.41
CA ALA A 728 -57.24 39.78 -31.28
C ALA A 728 -56.61 38.39 -31.07
N ASN A 729 -55.40 38.16 -31.59
CA ASN A 729 -54.64 36.93 -31.33
C ASN A 729 -53.18 37.21 -30.94
N ASP A 730 -52.56 36.23 -30.31
CA ASP A 730 -51.14 36.18 -29.97
C ASP A 730 -50.36 35.21 -30.89
N THR A 731 -49.06 35.10 -30.63
CA THR A 731 -48.12 34.19 -31.31
C THR A 731 -48.25 32.72 -30.90
N ALA A 732 -48.90 32.40 -29.78
CA ALA A 732 -49.23 31.02 -29.35
C ALA A 732 -50.52 30.50 -30.00
N GLY A 733 -51.30 31.38 -30.64
CA GLY A 733 -52.56 31.07 -31.30
C GLY A 733 -53.79 31.09 -30.38
N ASN A 734 -53.73 31.75 -29.22
CA ASN A 734 -54.94 32.08 -28.48
C ASN A 734 -55.65 33.26 -29.15
N ILE A 735 -56.99 33.29 -29.07
CA ILE A 735 -57.83 34.33 -29.71
C ILE A 735 -58.83 34.88 -28.69
N GLY A 736 -58.77 36.18 -28.44
CA GLY A 736 -59.78 36.92 -27.67
C GLY A 736 -60.75 37.66 -28.59
N TYR A 737 -61.96 37.94 -28.08
CA TYR A 737 -62.96 38.74 -28.79
C TYR A 737 -63.86 39.54 -27.85
N LYS A 738 -64.51 40.59 -28.37
CA LYS A 738 -65.46 41.44 -27.61
C LYS A 738 -66.50 42.08 -28.52
N VAL A 739 -67.74 42.17 -28.02
CA VAL A 739 -68.89 42.70 -28.78
C VAL A 739 -69.39 44.00 -28.14
N ILE A 740 -69.77 44.97 -28.98
CA ILE A 740 -70.57 46.15 -28.60
C ILE A 740 -71.75 46.27 -29.57
N ASN A 741 -72.81 46.96 -29.17
CA ASN A 741 -73.96 47.25 -30.03
C ASN A 741 -74.20 48.76 -30.16
N VAL A 742 -74.71 49.18 -31.31
CA VAL A 742 -75.13 50.56 -31.61
C VAL A 742 -76.49 50.55 -32.31
N ARG A 743 -77.12 51.71 -32.47
CA ARG A 743 -78.38 51.89 -33.17
C ARG A 743 -78.14 52.78 -34.39
N LYS A 744 -78.67 52.41 -35.55
CA LYS A 744 -78.61 53.21 -36.78
C LYS A 744 -79.98 53.76 -37.13
N ASP A 745 -80.04 55.04 -37.46
CA ASP A 745 -81.19 55.67 -38.13
C ASP A 745 -80.73 56.57 -39.29
N SER A 746 -81.61 56.89 -40.23
CA SER A 746 -81.29 57.59 -41.48
C SER A 746 -82.53 58.17 -42.18
N ILE A 747 -83.56 58.53 -41.42
CA ILE A 747 -84.81 59.14 -41.91
C ILE A 747 -84.73 60.64 -41.61
N GLU A 748 -85.28 61.49 -42.49
CA GLU A 748 -85.28 62.94 -42.33
C GLU A 748 -86.67 63.46 -41.89
N PRO A 749 -86.75 64.44 -40.95
CA PRO A 749 -88.00 65.08 -40.55
C PRO A 749 -88.73 65.79 -41.70
N ILE A 750 -90.01 66.12 -41.50
CA ILE A 750 -90.85 66.85 -42.48
C ILE A 750 -91.53 68.07 -41.83
N ILE A 751 -91.48 69.25 -42.47
CA ILE A 751 -92.09 70.51 -41.99
C ILE A 751 -93.25 70.92 -42.91
N ASN A 752 -94.29 71.55 -42.36
CA ASN A 752 -95.40 72.17 -43.09
C ASN A 752 -95.77 73.53 -42.47
N ILE A 753 -95.94 74.59 -43.26
CA ILE A 753 -96.25 75.94 -42.75
C ILE A 753 -97.75 76.23 -42.87
N LEU A 754 -98.39 76.73 -41.81
CA LEU A 754 -99.85 76.93 -41.73
C LEU A 754 -100.26 78.41 -41.59
N SER A 755 -99.44 79.25 -40.96
CA SER A 755 -99.64 80.70 -40.82
C SER A 755 -98.30 81.38 -40.45
N PRO A 756 -98.02 82.65 -40.84
CA PRO A 756 -98.80 83.51 -41.75
C PRO A 756 -99.00 82.88 -43.13
N LEU A 757 -99.94 83.43 -43.90
CA LEU A 757 -100.06 83.07 -45.31
C LEU A 757 -99.06 83.86 -46.16
N ASP A 758 -98.70 83.32 -47.32
CA ASP A 758 -97.69 83.94 -48.19
C ASP A 758 -98.17 85.32 -48.70
N ASN A 759 -97.27 86.31 -48.62
CA ASN A 759 -97.51 87.75 -48.86
C ASN A 759 -98.45 88.46 -47.86
N GLU A 760 -98.72 87.89 -46.69
CA GLU A 760 -99.48 88.55 -45.62
C GLU A 760 -98.74 89.79 -45.06
N LYS A 761 -99.50 90.80 -44.59
CA LYS A 761 -99.03 92.20 -44.44
C LYS A 761 -99.11 92.67 -43.00
N PHE A 762 -97.95 92.93 -42.41
CA PHE A 762 -97.76 93.32 -41.02
C PHE A 762 -97.22 94.77 -40.89
N GLY A 763 -97.29 95.31 -39.67
CA GLY A 763 -96.99 96.71 -39.37
C GLY A 763 -95.69 96.88 -38.59
N ARG A 764 -95.76 97.69 -37.51
CA ARG A 764 -94.71 97.72 -36.47
C ARG A 764 -94.60 96.35 -35.80
N ASP A 765 -95.72 95.81 -35.35
CA ASP A 765 -95.73 94.53 -34.63
C ASP A 765 -95.42 93.36 -35.57
N SER A 766 -94.57 92.45 -35.09
CA SER A 766 -94.18 91.23 -35.81
C SER A 766 -95.33 90.20 -35.89
N PRO A 767 -95.32 89.32 -36.91
CA PRO A 767 -96.32 88.27 -37.08
C PRO A 767 -96.20 87.14 -36.04
N THR A 768 -97.31 86.47 -35.78
CA THR A 768 -97.36 85.12 -35.20
C THR A 768 -97.27 84.06 -36.29
N PHE A 769 -96.64 82.92 -35.99
CA PHE A 769 -96.57 81.77 -36.89
C PHE A 769 -97.21 80.52 -36.30
N ASN A 770 -97.63 79.61 -37.17
CA ASN A 770 -98.13 78.28 -36.87
C ASN A 770 -97.59 77.31 -37.94
N ILE A 771 -96.98 76.21 -37.52
CA ILE A 771 -96.41 75.18 -38.39
C ILE A 771 -96.75 73.78 -37.86
N SER A 772 -96.73 72.76 -38.71
CA SER A 772 -96.73 71.36 -38.31
C SER A 772 -95.39 70.71 -38.64
N ILE A 773 -94.97 69.74 -37.85
CA ILE A 773 -93.76 68.93 -38.09
C ILE A 773 -94.14 67.48 -37.87
N ILE A 774 -93.67 66.60 -38.76
CA ILE A 774 -93.85 65.16 -38.71
C ILE A 774 -92.47 64.53 -38.58
N GLU A 775 -92.26 63.84 -37.47
CA GLU A 775 -91.07 63.09 -37.08
C GLU A 775 -91.47 62.15 -35.92
N ASP A 776 -90.90 60.95 -35.83
CA ASP A 776 -91.20 59.96 -34.77
C ASP A 776 -90.35 60.20 -33.50
N THR A 777 -89.24 60.93 -33.62
CA THR A 777 -88.33 61.35 -32.53
C THR A 777 -88.54 62.83 -32.10
N SER A 778 -87.78 63.32 -31.11
CA SER A 778 -87.88 64.74 -30.72
C SER A 778 -87.03 65.66 -31.62
N VAL A 779 -87.66 66.71 -32.14
CA VAL A 779 -87.00 67.64 -33.08
C VAL A 779 -86.45 68.91 -32.43
N SER A 780 -85.23 69.28 -32.81
CA SER A 780 -84.66 70.61 -32.58
C SER A 780 -85.13 71.59 -33.66
N THR A 781 -85.78 72.70 -33.28
CA THR A 781 -86.46 73.60 -34.22
C THR A 781 -86.04 75.07 -34.11
N TRP A 782 -85.76 75.70 -35.26
CA TRP A 782 -85.42 77.12 -35.35
C TRP A 782 -85.91 77.74 -36.66
N TYR A 783 -86.01 79.06 -36.73
CA TYR A 783 -86.22 79.79 -37.97
C TYR A 783 -85.15 80.86 -38.21
N THR A 784 -84.99 81.30 -39.46
CA THR A 784 -84.18 82.45 -39.88
C THR A 784 -85.04 83.47 -40.62
N ILE A 785 -84.63 84.74 -40.65
CA ILE A 785 -85.29 85.80 -41.44
C ILE A 785 -84.26 86.35 -42.43
N GLU A 786 -84.57 86.31 -43.73
CA GLU A 786 -83.64 86.68 -44.79
C GLU A 786 -83.84 88.12 -45.29
N ASN A 787 -82.72 88.83 -45.34
CA ASN A 787 -82.39 89.73 -46.45
C ASN A 787 -80.86 89.71 -46.69
N GLN A 788 -80.27 88.51 -46.53
CA GLN A 788 -78.86 88.14 -46.77
C GLN A 788 -78.83 86.69 -47.31
N SER A 789 -77.69 86.29 -47.88
CA SER A 789 -77.55 85.21 -48.88
C SER A 789 -77.72 83.76 -48.39
N ASP A 790 -77.87 82.85 -49.36
CA ASP A 790 -78.16 81.42 -49.21
C ASP A 790 -77.13 80.60 -48.39
N PHE A 791 -77.56 79.41 -47.96
CA PHE A 791 -76.82 78.48 -47.08
C PHE A 791 -75.76 77.64 -47.79
N VAL A 792 -74.72 77.26 -47.04
CA VAL A 792 -73.75 76.18 -47.34
C VAL A 792 -73.47 75.40 -46.04
N TRP A 793 -73.18 74.09 -46.14
CA TRP A 793 -72.98 73.17 -45.00
C TRP A 793 -71.53 72.68 -44.91
N ASP A 794 -70.98 72.54 -43.69
CA ASP A 794 -69.54 72.27 -43.45
C ASP A 794 -69.20 70.86 -42.91
N GLY A 795 -70.21 70.03 -42.62
CA GLY A 795 -70.02 68.65 -42.18
C GLY A 795 -69.98 68.41 -40.66
N GLN A 796 -69.94 69.45 -39.81
CA GLN A 796 -70.07 69.26 -38.34
C GLN A 796 -70.99 70.27 -37.64
N THR A 797 -71.17 71.47 -38.17
CA THR A 797 -72.13 72.45 -37.63
C THR A 797 -72.68 73.34 -38.74
N MET A 798 -74.00 73.50 -38.86
CA MET A 798 -74.56 74.53 -39.73
C MET A 798 -74.23 75.95 -39.19
N ASN A 799 -73.07 76.49 -39.55
CA ASN A 799 -72.70 77.88 -39.31
C ASN A 799 -73.46 78.79 -40.28
N VAL A 800 -74.30 79.69 -39.76
CA VAL A 800 -75.15 80.54 -40.61
C VAL A 800 -74.37 81.77 -41.07
N GLY A 801 -74.40 82.05 -42.38
CA GLY A 801 -73.83 83.25 -42.97
C GLY A 801 -74.61 84.51 -42.57
N GLY A 802 -74.31 85.09 -41.42
CA GLY A 802 -74.84 86.37 -40.94
C GLY A 802 -76.29 86.36 -40.43
N ALA A 803 -77.15 85.45 -40.90
CA ALA A 803 -78.54 85.38 -40.44
C ALA A 803 -78.66 84.75 -39.03
N GLU A 804 -79.19 85.53 -38.10
CA GLU A 804 -79.40 85.16 -36.68
C GLU A 804 -80.44 84.02 -36.56
N ARG A 805 -80.11 82.93 -35.85
CA ARG A 805 -81.05 81.82 -35.58
C ARG A 805 -82.02 82.19 -34.47
N TYR A 806 -83.30 81.94 -34.70
CA TYR A 806 -84.34 82.05 -33.68
C TYR A 806 -84.87 80.66 -33.36
N LEU A 807 -84.34 80.06 -32.29
CA LEU A 807 -84.89 78.84 -31.69
C LEU A 807 -86.32 79.10 -31.22
N PHE A 808 -87.19 78.10 -31.42
CA PHE A 808 -88.56 78.10 -30.89
C PHE A 808 -88.94 76.69 -30.46
N THR A 809 -89.95 76.58 -29.60
CA THR A 809 -90.45 75.31 -29.08
C THR A 809 -91.97 75.22 -29.27
N GLY A 810 -92.43 74.06 -29.75
CA GLY A 810 -93.82 73.87 -30.13
C GLY A 810 -94.16 74.46 -31.51
N GLN A 811 -95.42 74.30 -31.90
CA GLN A 811 -95.91 74.55 -33.26
C GLN A 811 -96.37 76.00 -33.53
N VAL A 812 -96.65 76.79 -32.49
CA VAL A 812 -97.13 78.17 -32.58
C VAL A 812 -96.18 79.11 -31.86
N GLY A 813 -95.83 80.24 -32.49
CA GLY A 813 -94.93 81.24 -31.92
C GLY A 813 -95.14 82.64 -32.45
N LYS A 814 -94.25 83.57 -32.06
CA LYS A 814 -94.17 84.92 -32.64
C LYS A 814 -92.78 85.16 -33.19
N ILE A 815 -92.69 85.70 -34.41
CA ILE A 815 -91.42 86.14 -34.97
C ILE A 815 -90.85 87.24 -34.06
N ASN A 816 -89.59 87.11 -33.67
CA ASN A 816 -88.92 87.99 -32.73
C ASN A 816 -89.10 89.47 -33.13
N GLN A 817 -89.65 90.28 -32.22
CA GLN A 817 -89.98 91.68 -32.48
C GLN A 817 -88.73 92.52 -32.82
N SER A 818 -87.65 92.35 -32.05
CA SER A 818 -86.39 93.07 -32.28
C SER A 818 -85.65 92.60 -33.54
N ALA A 819 -85.92 91.39 -34.03
CA ALA A 819 -85.51 90.95 -35.36
C ALA A 819 -86.34 91.64 -36.44
N TRP A 820 -87.67 91.53 -36.32
CA TRP A 820 -88.64 92.13 -37.23
C TRP A 820 -88.42 93.64 -37.39
N ASP A 821 -88.17 94.37 -36.31
CA ASP A 821 -87.92 95.81 -36.31
C ASP A 821 -86.72 96.20 -37.18
N LYS A 822 -85.64 95.39 -37.23
CA LYS A 822 -84.46 95.58 -38.08
C LYS A 822 -84.77 95.41 -39.58
N VAL A 823 -85.79 94.63 -39.95
CA VAL A 823 -86.09 94.32 -41.36
C VAL A 823 -86.64 95.56 -42.11
N PRO A 824 -86.21 95.83 -43.35
CA PRO A 824 -86.77 96.91 -44.16
C PRO A 824 -88.28 96.80 -44.43
N TYR A 825 -88.89 97.89 -44.90
CA TYR A 825 -90.26 97.86 -45.43
C TYR A 825 -90.27 97.30 -46.85
N GLY A 826 -90.96 96.18 -47.05
CA GLY A 826 -90.94 95.40 -48.28
C GLY A 826 -91.31 93.95 -48.00
N ASN A 827 -90.99 93.04 -48.93
CA ASN A 827 -91.10 91.60 -48.72
C ASN A 827 -89.98 91.10 -47.79
N VAL A 828 -90.26 90.01 -47.06
CA VAL A 828 -89.43 89.42 -46.02
C VAL A 828 -89.58 87.89 -46.09
N SER A 829 -88.49 87.16 -46.31
CA SER A 829 -88.52 85.70 -46.32
C SER A 829 -88.17 85.13 -44.94
N ILE A 830 -88.80 84.01 -44.57
CA ILE A 830 -88.58 83.27 -43.32
C ILE A 830 -88.40 81.79 -43.67
N ASN A 831 -87.33 81.15 -43.21
CA ASN A 831 -87.16 79.69 -43.33
C ASN A 831 -87.26 79.04 -41.96
N PHE A 832 -88.04 77.97 -41.84
CA PHE A 832 -88.17 77.12 -40.64
C PHE A 832 -87.36 75.82 -40.84
N TYR A 833 -86.76 75.31 -39.77
CA TYR A 833 -85.88 74.13 -39.78
C TYR A 833 -86.26 73.15 -38.67
N ALA A 834 -85.97 71.88 -38.90
CA ALA A 834 -86.13 70.79 -37.94
C ALA A 834 -84.97 69.79 -38.09
N MET A 835 -84.50 69.22 -36.98
CA MET A 835 -83.44 68.21 -36.92
C MET A 835 -83.79 67.17 -35.86
N ASP A 836 -83.60 65.89 -36.17
CA ASP A 836 -83.91 64.75 -35.28
C ASP A 836 -82.83 64.47 -34.21
N GLU A 837 -83.01 63.38 -33.46
CA GLU A 837 -82.03 62.91 -32.44
C GLU A 837 -80.82 62.16 -33.03
N ALA A 838 -80.85 61.77 -34.31
CA ALA A 838 -79.77 61.07 -35.01
C ALA A 838 -78.84 62.02 -35.81
N GLY A 839 -79.24 63.28 -36.01
CA GLY A 839 -78.53 64.33 -36.73
C GLY A 839 -79.04 64.62 -38.15
N ASN A 840 -80.15 64.01 -38.58
CA ASN A 840 -80.78 64.24 -39.89
C ASN A 840 -81.67 65.50 -39.82
N TRP A 841 -81.71 66.34 -40.86
CA TRP A 841 -82.36 67.67 -40.79
C TRP A 841 -82.96 68.17 -42.11
N VAL A 842 -83.97 69.04 -42.00
CA VAL A 842 -84.73 69.61 -43.13
C VAL A 842 -85.04 71.11 -42.91
N HIS A 843 -85.53 71.80 -43.95
CA HIS A 843 -86.04 73.18 -43.86
C HIS A 843 -87.15 73.50 -44.88
N GLU A 844 -87.97 74.52 -44.58
CA GLU A 844 -89.10 75.01 -45.41
C GLU A 844 -89.24 76.54 -45.38
N LYS A 845 -89.85 77.17 -46.40
CA LYS A 845 -89.77 78.63 -46.66
C LYS A 845 -91.12 79.35 -46.86
N LEU A 846 -91.22 80.60 -46.37
CA LEU A 846 -92.39 81.50 -46.44
C LEU A 846 -91.98 82.96 -46.74
N VAL A 847 -92.84 83.78 -47.37
CA VAL A 847 -92.61 85.22 -47.61
C VAL A 847 -93.78 86.10 -47.09
N ILE A 848 -93.49 87.26 -46.48
CA ILE A 848 -94.48 88.22 -45.90
C ILE A 848 -94.03 89.70 -46.05
N ILE A 849 -94.77 90.71 -45.57
CA ILE A 849 -94.58 92.15 -45.92
C ILE A 849 -94.70 93.15 -44.72
N LYS A 850 -93.94 94.29 -44.67
CA LYS A 850 -93.84 95.28 -43.52
C LYS A 850 -94.08 96.80 -43.84
N LYS A 851 -94.49 97.67 -42.87
CA LYS A 851 -94.82 99.15 -43.02
C LYS A 851 -94.48 100.11 -41.81
N SER A 852 -94.60 101.47 -41.96
CA SER A 852 -93.92 102.57 -41.15
C SER A 852 -94.78 103.68 -40.42
N PRO A 853 -94.32 104.34 -39.28
CA PRO A 853 -95.02 105.42 -38.50
C PRO A 853 -94.17 106.65 -37.94
N PRO A 854 -94.74 107.62 -37.15
CA PRO A 854 -94.03 108.76 -36.45
C PRO A 854 -93.89 108.69 -34.87
N GLY A 855 -92.88 109.34 -34.21
CA GLY A 855 -92.50 109.31 -32.73
C GLY A 855 -92.18 110.71 -32.08
N PRO A 856 -91.41 110.98 -30.94
CA PRO A 856 -90.49 110.21 -30.03
C PRO A 856 -90.58 110.52 -28.44
N ALA A 857 -89.56 110.19 -27.57
CA ALA A 857 -89.48 110.51 -26.08
C ALA A 857 -88.04 110.41 -25.38
N ILE A 858 -87.85 110.76 -24.07
CA ILE A 858 -86.53 110.88 -23.30
C ILE A 858 -86.62 110.65 -21.71
N SER A 859 -85.60 110.12 -20.96
CA SER A 859 -85.47 110.14 -19.44
C SER A 859 -84.10 109.70 -18.76
N GLY A 860 -83.98 109.53 -17.41
CA GLY A 860 -82.78 109.14 -16.54
C GLY A 860 -83.10 108.79 -15.03
N TYR A 861 -82.25 108.54 -13.98
CA TYR A 861 -80.78 108.42 -13.69
C TYR A 861 -80.44 107.92 -12.20
N ASN A 862 -79.17 107.55 -11.83
CA ASN A 862 -78.46 107.47 -10.48
C ASN A 862 -78.14 106.10 -9.70
N ILE A 863 -77.33 106.08 -8.57
CA ILE A 863 -76.36 104.99 -8.11
C ILE A 863 -76.11 104.73 -6.55
N PHE A 864 -75.57 103.54 -6.04
CA PHE A 864 -74.62 103.31 -4.84
C PHE A 864 -74.46 101.85 -4.16
N LEU A 865 -73.33 101.59 -3.40
CA LEU A 865 -73.05 100.71 -2.18
C LEU A 865 -72.09 99.41 -2.19
N LEU A 866 -71.61 98.91 -1.00
CA LEU A 866 -70.26 98.24 -0.80
C LEU A 866 -69.96 97.41 0.56
N MET A 867 -69.04 96.38 0.55
CA MET A 867 -68.01 95.88 1.58
C MET A 867 -68.25 94.99 2.87
N GLY A 868 -67.26 94.13 3.30
CA GLY A 868 -66.99 93.72 4.74
C GLY A 868 -66.25 92.39 5.18
N VAL A 869 -65.08 92.50 5.88
CA VAL A 869 -64.36 91.70 6.99
C VAL A 869 -64.58 90.16 7.27
N ILE A 870 -63.67 89.21 7.70
CA ILE A 870 -62.19 89.01 7.99
C ILE A 870 -61.75 88.60 9.47
N SER A 871 -60.68 87.74 9.65
CA SER A 871 -59.74 87.46 10.82
C SER A 871 -60.08 86.50 12.04
N VAL A 872 -59.16 85.89 12.88
CA VAL A 872 -57.83 85.16 12.73
C VAL A 872 -57.16 84.57 14.07
N VAL A 873 -56.58 83.32 14.07
CA VAL A 873 -55.39 82.72 14.83
C VAL A 873 -55.28 82.43 16.40
N SER A 874 -54.59 81.30 16.76
CA SER A 874 -53.83 80.91 18.01
C SER A 874 -54.46 80.60 19.41
N VAL A 875 -53.88 79.61 20.14
CA VAL A 875 -53.72 79.40 21.63
C VAL A 875 -53.40 77.90 21.96
N ILE A 876 -52.67 77.45 23.00
CA ILE A 876 -51.42 77.92 23.67
C ILE A 876 -50.81 76.79 24.58
N LEU A 877 -49.52 76.89 24.92
CA LEU A 877 -48.68 76.22 25.97
C LEU A 877 -49.29 75.17 26.95
N VAL A 878 -48.55 74.07 27.26
CA VAL A 878 -48.09 73.65 28.63
C VAL A 878 -47.43 72.24 28.66
N ARG A 879 -46.11 72.18 28.92
CA ARG A 879 -45.38 71.29 29.89
C ARG A 879 -43.87 71.27 29.61
N ASN A 880 -43.06 71.70 30.57
CA ASN A 880 -41.59 71.68 30.47
C ASN A 880 -40.94 71.83 31.87
N HIS A 881 -40.32 70.78 32.45
CA HIS A 881 -39.24 70.89 33.49
C HIS A 881 -38.75 69.55 34.10
N LYS A 882 -37.45 69.53 34.47
CA LYS A 882 -36.72 68.60 35.39
C LYS A 882 -36.45 67.16 34.88
N ASN A 883 -35.29 66.53 35.11
CA ASN A 883 -33.96 67.01 35.60
C ASN A 883 -32.82 66.06 35.15
N LYS A 884 -31.54 66.39 35.36
CA LYS A 884 -30.38 65.72 34.70
C LYS A 884 -29.08 65.67 35.55
N SER A 885 -28.33 64.56 35.46
CA SER A 885 -26.85 64.39 35.64
C SER A 885 -26.16 64.22 37.04
N LYS A 886 -24.95 63.60 36.97
CA LYS A 886 -23.84 63.41 37.96
C LYS A 886 -24.02 62.30 39.02
N ASN A 887 -23.12 61.31 39.25
CA ASN A 887 -21.72 60.98 38.86
C ASN A 887 -20.58 61.69 39.65
N ILE A 888 -19.39 61.04 39.77
CA ILE A 888 -18.23 61.21 40.73
C ILE A 888 -18.26 60.10 41.83
N ASP A 889 -17.21 59.46 42.40
CA ASP A 889 -15.77 59.07 42.18
C ASP A 889 -15.34 58.29 43.50
N LYS A 890 -14.20 57.60 43.78
CA LYS A 890 -13.05 56.91 43.09
C LYS A 890 -12.05 56.39 44.18
N ASN A 891 -10.90 55.81 43.77
CA ASN A 891 -9.62 55.62 44.54
C ASN A 891 -9.59 54.55 45.68
N SER A 892 -8.45 53.93 46.09
CA SER A 892 -7.08 53.82 45.52
C SER A 892 -6.13 52.84 46.27
N GLY A 893 -5.25 52.11 45.56
CA GLY A 893 -3.89 51.70 45.99
C GLY A 893 -3.72 50.53 46.99
N PHE A 894 -2.51 50.10 47.41
CA PHE A 894 -1.18 49.98 46.73
C PHE A 894 -0.15 49.28 47.69
N ASN A 895 0.60 48.25 47.25
CA ASN A 895 1.87 47.75 47.87
C ASN A 895 1.82 47.21 49.34
N LEU A 896 2.85 46.56 49.95
CA LEU A 896 4.22 46.12 49.55
C LEU A 896 4.73 44.96 50.46
N LYS A 897 5.85 44.35 50.03
CA LYS A 897 6.75 43.37 50.69
C LYS A 897 6.43 41.89 50.47
#